data_AF-A0AAN8T9T8-F1
#
_entry.id   AF-A0AAN8T9T8-F1
#
_cell.length_a   1.000
_cell.length_b   1.000
_cell.length_c   1.000
_cell.angle_alpha   90.00
_cell.angle_beta   90.00
_cell.angle_gamma   90.00
#
_symmetry.space_group_name_H-M   'P 1'
#
loop_
_entity.id
_entity.type
_entity.pdbx_description
1 polymer ?
#
loop_
_entity_poly.entity_id
_entity_poly.type
_entity_poly.pdbx_seq_one_letter_code
_entity_poly.pdbx_strand_id
1 'polypeptide(L)'
;MNKLQSFDDFVKVHGVLLAAAGIPQSLYKLLFQKLSSDTFDGGHYFQIEPIEDGRQRRLLFTSDFIAKHSNLFLVDHAWTFRLSDAYKQLCEVSGLAERMAALMCVDVDLDSATEEAGEEDNSKLSAVEIVEREMCKVKEGRDDTRWLELEELDIDDDMLVSLDLPSKFPNLLALSLCGNNLRDVEVVSKEVTRLNNLKALWLNNNPFLEHSNSEAAIIQGCPSLEICNSKFTSNYGEWALGFCGGIYDKDNAGCAHQRDHPLESVTSLDLSNRSIRNLMNKAFNPEEITSLSYLNLRGNPLDQNSLSDLLQLLKGFSCLHSLEVDIPGPLGESAAEIVEALPNLSLLNGVNTSNIMESGKSVVDSMLQPRLPEWTAGEPLTDRVINAMWLYLMTYRLADEEKIDETSVWYVMDELGSALRHSDKPNFRVSPFLYMPEGNLAAAVSYSILWPIDDVREGDECTRDYLFGIGEEKQRSARLTAWFHTPKNYFIKEYEKYKNTLQSIKIASPVQGSSITSSLCRSDGRALRVYADIPQVEEYLTRPEFVITTEPKDADIVWTSMQIDEETKKATGINDEQYINQFPFEACLVMKHHLAETIQKAHGLVEWLQTTYNLETQLSQLIGDFRVREREKLDNLWILKPWNMARTIDTTINSNLSAIIRLMETGPKICQKYIEHPALFKGRKFDLRYIVLVRSMNPLEIFLAEVFWVRLANNTYTLEQHSFDEYETHFTVMNYRGNLNHMNTPDFVKEFEKEHEVNWLDIHSRIRNMIKSAFEAAAAVHPEMHHSKSRAMYGVDVMLDSHFQPKLLEITYCPDCTRAVTYDTEAVVGGGETVKGKEFYNYIFGCLFLSETNHVSQL
;
A
#
# COMPACT_ATOMS: atom_id res chain seq x y z
N MET A 1 22.32 24.47 -34.60
CA MET A 1 22.53 24.96 -33.23
C MET A 1 23.76 24.26 -32.69
N ASN A 2 24.60 24.95 -31.91
CA ASN A 2 25.91 24.41 -31.49
C ASN A 2 25.73 23.45 -30.31
N LYS A 3 26.17 22.18 -30.46
CA LYS A 3 26.40 21.27 -29.33
C LYS A 3 27.27 21.96 -28.28
N LEU A 4 27.06 21.66 -26.99
CA LEU A 4 27.93 22.12 -25.91
C LEU A 4 29.39 21.80 -26.23
N GLN A 5 30.22 22.82 -26.42
CA GLN A 5 31.61 22.66 -26.87
C GLN A 5 32.61 22.67 -25.71
N SER A 6 32.21 23.15 -24.53
CA SER A 6 33.09 23.29 -23.37
C SER A 6 32.46 22.73 -22.09
N PHE A 7 33.33 22.34 -21.16
CA PHE A 7 32.94 21.89 -19.82
C PHE A 7 32.23 23.01 -19.03
N ASP A 8 32.63 24.27 -19.21
CA ASP A 8 32.03 25.40 -18.51
C ASP A 8 30.57 25.62 -18.94
N ASP A 9 30.27 25.44 -20.24
CA ASP A 9 28.89 25.48 -20.74
C ASP A 9 28.05 24.33 -20.17
N PHE A 10 28.63 23.12 -20.07
CA PHE A 10 27.97 21.98 -19.47
C PHE A 10 27.59 22.25 -18.01
N VAL A 11 28.51 22.77 -17.19
CA VAL A 11 28.22 23.11 -15.79
C VAL A 11 27.20 24.24 -15.68
N LYS A 12 27.23 25.23 -16.58
CA LYS A 12 26.26 26.32 -16.59
C LYS A 12 24.84 25.83 -16.88
N VAL A 13 24.69 24.91 -17.83
CA VAL A 13 23.38 24.33 -18.21
C VAL A 13 22.88 23.33 -17.18
N HIS A 14 23.76 22.46 -16.68
CA HIS A 14 23.37 21.30 -15.85
C HIS A 14 23.64 21.49 -14.36
N GLY A 15 24.13 22.65 -13.91
CA GLY A 15 24.59 22.85 -12.53
C GLY A 15 23.55 22.46 -11.47
N VAL A 16 22.27 22.80 -11.71
CA VAL A 16 21.16 22.41 -10.82
C VAL A 16 20.96 20.89 -10.83
N LEU A 17 20.98 20.25 -12.00
CA LEU A 17 20.82 18.80 -12.13
C LEU A 17 21.99 18.03 -11.51
N LEU A 18 23.23 18.52 -11.68
CA LEU A 18 24.44 17.94 -11.09
C LEU A 18 24.41 17.99 -9.56
N ALA A 19 23.95 19.11 -9.00
CA ALA A 19 23.77 19.28 -7.56
C ALA A 19 22.63 18.40 -7.03
N ALA A 20 21.48 18.39 -7.72
CA ALA A 20 20.31 17.59 -7.32
C ALA A 20 20.59 16.08 -7.37
N ALA A 21 21.35 15.61 -8.36
CA ALA A 21 21.78 14.22 -8.47
C ALA A 21 22.80 13.82 -7.37
N GLY A 22 23.39 14.79 -6.68
CA GLY A 22 24.40 14.54 -5.64
C GLY A 22 25.70 13.96 -6.18
N ILE A 23 26.01 14.21 -7.46
CA ILE A 23 27.24 13.72 -8.09
C ILE A 23 28.43 14.52 -7.52
N PRO A 24 29.53 13.85 -7.10
CA PRO A 24 30.73 14.54 -6.64
C PRO A 24 31.29 15.50 -7.70
N GLN A 25 31.65 16.73 -7.29
CA GLN A 25 32.18 17.74 -8.22
C GLN A 25 33.47 17.29 -8.94
N SER A 26 34.27 16.44 -8.30
CA SER A 26 35.47 15.81 -8.90
C SER A 26 35.14 14.98 -10.14
N LEU A 27 33.91 14.49 -10.25
CA LEU A 27 33.45 13.61 -11.33
C LEU A 27 32.78 14.36 -12.49
N TYR A 28 32.48 15.66 -12.36
CA TYR A 28 31.74 16.41 -13.39
C TYR A 28 32.45 16.43 -14.74
N LYS A 29 33.78 16.60 -14.73
CA LYS A 29 34.56 16.64 -15.97
C LYS A 29 34.57 15.29 -16.67
N LEU A 30 34.66 14.20 -15.91
CA LEU A 30 34.58 12.85 -16.43
C LEU A 30 33.19 12.55 -17.00
N LEU A 31 32.14 12.99 -16.31
CA LEU A 31 30.76 12.84 -16.76
C LEU A 31 30.54 13.55 -18.09
N PHE A 32 30.97 14.81 -18.19
CA PHE A 32 30.89 15.57 -19.44
C PHE A 32 31.64 14.88 -20.58
N GLN A 33 32.83 14.34 -20.32
CA GLN A 33 33.59 13.58 -21.32
C GLN A 33 32.78 12.36 -21.80
N LYS A 34 32.31 11.51 -20.88
CA LYS A 34 31.57 10.30 -21.24
C LYS A 34 30.25 10.58 -21.95
N LEU A 35 29.50 11.59 -21.52
CA LEU A 35 28.26 12.02 -22.19
C LEU A 35 28.52 12.63 -23.57
N SER A 36 29.63 13.35 -23.75
CA SER A 36 29.97 13.96 -25.05
C SER A 36 30.46 12.96 -26.09
N SER A 37 31.00 11.81 -25.63
CA SER A 37 31.53 10.74 -26.47
C SER A 37 30.71 9.45 -26.42
N ASP A 38 29.46 9.50 -25.89
CA ASP A 38 28.56 8.34 -25.73
C ASP A 38 29.28 7.08 -25.20
N THR A 39 30.08 7.26 -24.15
CA THR A 39 30.99 6.21 -23.67
C THR A 39 30.34 5.35 -22.59
N PHE A 40 29.93 4.14 -22.99
CA PHE A 40 29.44 3.09 -22.11
C PHE A 40 30.55 2.06 -21.86
N ASP A 41 31.26 2.21 -20.75
CA ASP A 41 32.41 1.37 -20.38
C ASP A 41 32.14 0.45 -19.18
N GLY A 42 30.90 0.39 -18.70
CA GLY A 42 30.52 -0.45 -17.55
C GLY A 42 30.88 -1.93 -17.73
N GLY A 43 30.73 -2.49 -18.93
CA GLY A 43 31.07 -3.88 -19.22
C GLY A 43 32.55 -4.26 -19.03
N HIS A 44 33.46 -3.29 -18.89
CA HIS A 44 34.86 -3.56 -18.54
C HIS A 44 35.09 -3.74 -17.03
N TYR A 45 34.14 -3.29 -16.20
CA TYR A 45 34.28 -3.23 -14.75
C TYR A 45 33.31 -4.14 -14.01
N PHE A 46 32.25 -4.59 -14.68
CA PHE A 46 31.18 -5.33 -14.04
C PHE A 46 30.80 -6.59 -14.81
N GLN A 47 30.34 -7.59 -14.07
CA GLN A 47 29.73 -8.81 -14.57
C GLN A 47 28.36 -8.99 -13.93
N ILE A 48 27.39 -9.42 -14.73
CA ILE A 48 26.05 -9.77 -14.26
C ILE A 48 26.03 -11.28 -14.01
N GLU A 49 25.54 -11.68 -12.83
CA GLU A 49 25.42 -13.09 -12.46
C GLU A 49 23.96 -13.42 -12.08
N PRO A 50 23.38 -14.51 -12.63
CA PRO A 50 22.08 -15.00 -12.19
C PRO A 50 22.17 -15.60 -10.79
N ILE A 51 21.13 -15.38 -9.98
CA ILE A 51 20.99 -15.87 -8.61
C ILE A 51 19.54 -16.30 -8.38
N GLU A 52 19.26 -16.97 -7.26
CA GLU A 52 17.91 -17.47 -6.91
C GLU A 52 17.31 -18.32 -8.05
N ASP A 53 18.07 -19.33 -8.49
CA ASP A 53 17.73 -20.20 -9.62
C ASP A 53 17.43 -19.44 -10.93
N GLY A 54 18.10 -18.31 -11.14
CA GLY A 54 17.96 -17.48 -12.33
C GLY A 54 16.78 -16.50 -12.29
N ARG A 55 16.06 -16.42 -11.17
CA ARG A 55 14.90 -15.51 -10.99
C ARG A 55 15.30 -14.08 -10.63
N GLN A 56 16.58 -13.84 -10.37
CA GLN A 56 17.13 -12.50 -10.14
C GLN A 56 18.57 -12.43 -10.65
N ARG A 57 19.09 -11.20 -10.80
CA ARG A 57 20.48 -10.92 -11.17
C ARG A 57 21.16 -10.05 -10.12
N ARG A 58 22.46 -10.26 -9.92
CA ARG A 58 23.34 -9.38 -9.16
C ARG A 58 24.46 -8.83 -10.03
N LEU A 59 24.96 -7.65 -9.66
CA LEU A 59 26.09 -7.00 -10.33
C LEU A 59 27.37 -7.21 -9.50
N LEU A 60 28.37 -7.86 -10.07
CA LEU A 60 29.68 -8.07 -9.45
C LEU A 60 30.73 -7.13 -10.06
N PHE A 61 31.62 -6.61 -9.22
CA PHE A 61 32.78 -5.85 -9.68
C PHE A 61 33.91 -6.80 -10.10
N THR A 62 34.51 -6.59 -11.28
CA THR A 62 35.50 -7.50 -11.88
C THR A 62 36.89 -6.91 -12.04
N SER A 63 37.08 -5.61 -11.79
CA SER A 63 38.42 -5.01 -11.78
C SER A 63 39.08 -5.15 -10.41
N ASP A 64 40.41 -5.09 -10.34
CA ASP A 64 41.18 -5.25 -9.09
C ASP A 64 40.69 -4.33 -7.96
N PHE A 65 40.47 -3.05 -8.27
CA PHE A 65 40.10 -2.04 -7.28
C PHE A 65 39.52 -0.78 -7.93
N ILE A 66 38.54 -0.17 -7.28
CA ILE A 66 38.07 1.19 -7.56
C ILE A 66 37.87 1.94 -6.24
N ALA A 67 38.43 3.15 -6.16
CA ALA A 67 38.31 3.98 -4.96
C ALA A 67 36.97 4.71 -4.93
N LYS A 68 36.54 5.04 -3.71
CA LYS A 68 35.39 5.93 -3.47
C LYS A 68 35.49 7.21 -4.30
N HIS A 69 34.41 7.53 -5.01
CA HIS A 69 34.27 8.73 -5.85
C HIS A 69 35.35 8.91 -6.93
N SER A 70 36.00 7.83 -7.40
CA SER A 70 37.10 7.92 -8.36
C SER A 70 36.69 7.73 -9.82
N ASN A 71 35.50 7.18 -10.09
CA ASN A 71 34.98 6.95 -11.44
C ASN A 71 33.46 7.12 -11.46
N LEU A 72 32.85 7.03 -12.64
CA LEU A 72 31.40 6.94 -12.85
C LEU A 72 31.08 6.18 -14.13
N PHE A 73 29.88 5.67 -14.26
CA PHE A 73 29.40 4.89 -15.39
C PHE A 73 28.05 5.42 -15.87
N LEU A 74 27.87 5.43 -17.19
CA LEU A 74 26.58 5.71 -17.82
C LEU A 74 25.79 4.41 -17.90
N VAL A 75 24.53 4.47 -17.47
CA VAL A 75 23.56 3.39 -17.51
C VAL A 75 22.40 3.88 -18.36
N ASP A 76 22.05 3.11 -19.39
CA ASP A 76 20.99 3.49 -20.32
C ASP A 76 19.59 3.18 -19.73
N HIS A 77 18.57 3.81 -20.29
CA HIS A 77 17.17 3.52 -19.95
C HIS A 77 16.61 2.55 -20.99
N ALA A 78 16.53 1.27 -20.62
CA ALA A 78 16.04 0.22 -21.51
C ALA A 78 14.60 0.43 -21.96
N TRP A 79 13.78 1.03 -21.10
CA TRP A 79 12.39 1.34 -21.37
C TRP A 79 11.97 2.56 -20.54
N THR A 80 11.39 3.58 -21.18
CA THR A 80 10.93 4.82 -20.55
C THR A 80 9.50 5.12 -21.00
N PHE A 81 8.60 5.36 -20.05
CA PHE A 81 7.18 5.45 -20.32
C PHE A 81 6.41 6.30 -19.30
N ARG A 82 5.22 6.75 -19.70
CA ARG A 82 4.17 7.19 -18.76
C ARG A 82 3.37 5.96 -18.37
N LEU A 83 2.97 5.85 -17.11
CA LEU A 83 2.32 4.64 -16.60
C LEU A 83 1.09 4.22 -17.42
N SER A 84 0.26 5.18 -17.84
CA SER A 84 -0.91 4.93 -18.70
C SER A 84 -0.59 4.33 -20.07
N ASP A 85 0.65 4.46 -20.53
CA ASP A 85 1.08 3.99 -21.84
C ASP A 85 1.82 2.65 -21.73
N ALA A 86 2.10 2.15 -20.51
CA ALA A 86 2.98 1.01 -20.27
C ALA A 86 2.47 -0.26 -20.98
N TYR A 87 1.23 -0.66 -20.68
CA TYR A 87 0.61 -1.85 -21.27
C TYR A 87 0.54 -1.75 -22.79
N LYS A 88 0.08 -0.59 -23.29
CA LYS A 88 -0.02 -0.32 -24.72
C LYS A 88 1.34 -0.43 -25.43
N GLN A 89 2.39 0.13 -24.85
CA GLN A 89 3.73 0.04 -25.43
C GLN A 89 4.24 -1.40 -25.46
N LEU A 90 4.01 -2.20 -24.41
CA LEU A 90 4.41 -3.61 -24.41
C LEU A 90 3.69 -4.42 -25.50
N CYS A 91 2.44 -4.07 -25.82
CA CYS A 91 1.69 -4.72 -26.89
C CYS A 91 2.10 -4.23 -28.30
N GLU A 92 2.36 -2.94 -28.48
CA GLU A 92 2.53 -2.32 -29.80
C GLU A 92 4.01 -2.22 -30.25
N VAL A 93 4.96 -2.13 -29.32
CA VAL A 93 6.39 -2.00 -29.62
C VAL A 93 7.00 -3.39 -29.77
N SER A 94 7.34 -3.76 -31.01
CA SER A 94 7.88 -5.09 -31.32
C SER A 94 9.15 -5.42 -30.53
N GLY A 95 9.16 -6.57 -29.86
CA GLY A 95 10.32 -7.07 -29.10
C GLY A 95 10.48 -6.47 -27.70
N LEU A 96 9.65 -5.49 -27.31
CA LEU A 96 9.77 -4.82 -26.01
C LEU A 96 9.39 -5.77 -24.87
N ALA A 97 8.28 -6.48 -25.00
CA ALA A 97 7.81 -7.42 -23.97
C ALA A 97 8.82 -8.56 -23.74
N GLU A 98 9.38 -9.13 -24.80
CA GLU A 98 10.39 -10.18 -24.73
C GLU A 98 11.67 -9.68 -24.07
N ARG A 99 12.14 -8.48 -24.45
CA ARG A 99 13.33 -7.89 -23.83
C ARG A 99 13.11 -7.59 -22.35
N MET A 100 11.96 -7.03 -21.98
CA MET A 100 11.64 -6.73 -20.58
C MET A 100 11.45 -8.02 -19.77
N ALA A 101 10.84 -9.05 -20.34
CA ALA A 101 10.70 -10.34 -19.69
C ALA A 101 12.06 -10.97 -19.39
N ALA A 102 12.96 -10.99 -20.38
CA ALA A 102 14.33 -11.48 -20.20
C ALA A 102 15.14 -10.63 -19.22
N LEU A 103 14.93 -9.30 -19.18
CA LEU A 103 15.57 -8.42 -18.21
C LEU A 103 15.11 -8.72 -16.78
N MET A 104 13.81 -8.96 -16.61
CA MET A 104 13.13 -9.15 -15.32
C MET A 104 13.07 -10.61 -14.85
N CYS A 105 13.64 -11.54 -15.62
CA CYS A 105 13.66 -12.98 -15.34
C CYS A 105 12.26 -13.63 -15.28
N VAL A 106 11.37 -13.23 -16.21
CA VAL A 106 10.00 -13.75 -16.34
C VAL A 106 9.70 -14.33 -17.73
N ASP A 107 10.76 -14.61 -18.50
CA ASP A 107 10.73 -15.15 -19.86
C ASP A 107 10.59 -16.68 -19.92
N VAL A 108 10.75 -17.38 -18.79
CA VAL A 108 10.69 -18.85 -18.69
C VAL A 108 9.34 -19.31 -18.11
N ASP A 109 8.79 -20.41 -18.62
CA ASP A 109 7.65 -21.08 -18.01
C ASP A 109 8.10 -21.97 -16.83
N LEU A 110 7.39 -21.86 -15.70
CA LEU A 110 7.72 -22.49 -14.42
C LEU A 110 7.86 -24.03 -14.49
N ASP A 111 7.36 -24.65 -15.56
CA ASP A 111 7.40 -26.10 -15.76
C ASP A 111 8.77 -26.64 -16.21
N SER A 112 9.73 -25.77 -16.55
CA SER A 112 11.07 -26.20 -16.98
C SER A 112 12.07 -26.43 -15.83
N ALA A 113 11.68 -26.15 -14.58
CA ALA A 113 12.57 -26.20 -13.41
C ALA A 113 12.28 -27.36 -12.43
N THR A 114 11.32 -28.25 -12.73
CA THR A 114 10.99 -29.40 -11.86
C THR A 114 11.53 -30.76 -12.32
N GLU A 115 12.40 -30.79 -13.33
CA GLU A 115 13.10 -32.00 -13.72
C GLU A 115 14.61 -31.81 -13.52
N GLU A 116 15.11 -31.97 -12.29
CA GLU A 116 16.44 -32.55 -12.00
C GLU A 116 16.71 -32.66 -10.49
N ALA A 117 16.48 -33.87 -9.94
CA ALA A 117 17.20 -34.56 -8.85
C ALA A 117 16.23 -35.57 -8.20
N GLY A 118 16.45 -36.88 -8.16
CA GLY A 118 17.44 -37.77 -8.70
C GLY A 118 16.93 -39.20 -8.45
N GLU A 119 17.37 -40.14 -9.25
CA GLU A 119 17.10 -41.57 -9.07
C GLU A 119 17.60 -42.05 -7.71
N GLU A 120 16.75 -42.75 -6.95
CA GLU A 120 17.18 -43.92 -6.20
C GLU A 120 16.02 -44.92 -6.09
N ASP A 121 16.21 -46.05 -6.78
CA ASP A 121 15.37 -47.24 -6.73
C ASP A 121 15.38 -47.83 -5.32
N ASN A 122 14.28 -47.67 -4.59
CA ASN A 122 13.97 -48.46 -3.40
C ASN A 122 12.48 -48.76 -3.47
N SER A 123 12.12 -50.05 -3.44
CA SER A 123 10.74 -50.52 -3.32
C SER A 123 10.02 -49.77 -2.17
N LYS A 124 9.17 -48.78 -2.48
CA LYS A 124 8.38 -48.07 -1.47
C LYS A 124 7.52 -49.11 -0.75
N LEU A 125 7.79 -49.30 0.53
CA LEU A 125 6.99 -50.16 1.40
C LEU A 125 5.62 -49.54 1.58
N SER A 126 4.58 -50.36 1.56
CA SER A 126 3.25 -49.94 1.96
C SER A 126 3.22 -49.53 3.45
N ALA A 127 2.23 -48.72 3.84
CA ALA A 127 2.03 -48.32 5.23
C ALA A 127 1.93 -49.53 6.19
N VAL A 128 1.32 -50.64 5.74
CA VAL A 128 1.25 -51.89 6.51
C VAL A 128 2.63 -52.49 6.74
N GLU A 129 3.46 -52.57 5.70
CA GLU A 129 4.81 -53.14 5.80
C GLU A 129 5.74 -52.29 6.68
N ILE A 130 5.59 -50.96 6.67
CA ILE A 130 6.32 -50.05 7.57
C ILE A 130 5.90 -50.32 9.02
N VAL A 131 4.60 -50.36 9.30
CA VAL A 131 4.07 -50.64 10.64
C VAL A 131 4.50 -52.03 11.13
N GLU A 132 4.42 -53.06 10.30
CA GLU A 132 4.85 -54.42 10.66
C GLU A 132 6.35 -54.51 10.92
N ARG A 133 7.17 -53.81 10.13
CA ARG A 133 8.61 -53.72 10.32
C ARG A 133 8.97 -53.10 11.67
N GLU A 134 8.35 -51.97 12.01
CA GLU A 134 8.59 -51.32 13.31
C GLU A 134 8.09 -52.19 14.47
N MET A 135 6.94 -52.87 14.33
CA MET A 135 6.48 -53.83 15.33
C MET A 135 7.44 -55.01 15.55
N CYS A 136 8.08 -55.51 14.49
CA CYS A 136 9.08 -56.57 14.61
C CYS A 136 10.31 -56.12 15.41
N LYS A 137 10.76 -54.86 15.25
CA LYS A 137 11.86 -54.29 16.03
C LYS A 137 11.54 -54.26 17.53
N VAL A 138 10.31 -53.88 17.89
CA VAL A 138 9.83 -53.87 19.29
C VAL A 138 9.80 -55.28 19.89
N LYS A 139 9.42 -56.31 19.11
CA LYS A 139 9.38 -57.71 19.56
C LYS A 139 10.78 -58.33 19.75
N GLU A 140 11.79 -57.83 19.06
CA GLU A 140 13.19 -58.30 19.14
C GLU A 140 13.97 -57.70 20.32
N GLY A 141 13.33 -56.92 21.21
CA GLY A 141 13.96 -56.31 22.37
C GLY A 141 14.86 -55.12 22.04
N ARG A 142 14.74 -54.56 20.83
CA ARG A 142 15.24 -53.22 20.49
C ARG A 142 14.17 -52.19 20.87
N ASP A 143 14.62 -50.97 21.15
CA ASP A 143 13.88 -49.87 21.76
C ASP A 143 12.42 -49.71 21.26
N ASP A 144 11.53 -49.25 22.14
CA ASP A 144 10.12 -49.03 21.84
C ASP A 144 9.96 -47.96 20.75
N THR A 145 9.20 -48.22 19.67
CA THR A 145 9.06 -47.27 18.55
C THR A 145 8.31 -46.01 19.02
N ARG A 146 9.06 -44.93 19.21
CA ARG A 146 8.56 -43.63 19.70
C ARG A 146 8.38 -42.58 18.59
N TRP A 147 8.88 -42.83 17.39
CA TRP A 147 8.75 -41.96 16.23
C TRP A 147 8.34 -42.79 15.02
N LEU A 148 7.26 -42.40 14.34
CA LEU A 148 6.73 -43.11 13.19
C LEU A 148 6.46 -42.14 12.03
N GLU A 149 6.99 -42.47 10.86
CA GLU A 149 6.83 -41.71 9.62
C GLU A 149 6.03 -42.53 8.61
N LEU A 150 4.87 -42.02 8.22
CA LEU A 150 3.95 -42.61 7.26
C LEU A 150 3.59 -41.54 6.22
N GLU A 151 4.59 -41.08 5.48
CA GLU A 151 4.49 -39.94 4.56
C GLU A 151 4.31 -40.38 3.11
N GLU A 152 3.40 -39.73 2.38
CA GLU A 152 3.18 -39.97 0.94
C GLU A 152 2.89 -41.45 0.58
N LEU A 153 2.10 -42.11 1.43
CA LEU A 153 1.75 -43.53 1.29
C LEU A 153 0.31 -43.76 0.78
N ASP A 154 -0.37 -42.69 0.36
CA ASP A 154 -1.77 -42.69 -0.08
C ASP A 154 -2.73 -43.30 0.98
N ILE A 155 -2.46 -43.05 2.26
CA ILE A 155 -3.31 -43.51 3.37
C ILE A 155 -4.62 -42.74 3.34
N ASP A 156 -5.74 -43.47 3.21
CA ASP A 156 -7.09 -42.93 3.38
C ASP A 156 -7.62 -43.16 4.81
N ASP A 157 -8.83 -42.64 5.09
CA ASP A 157 -9.42 -42.68 6.43
C ASP A 157 -9.64 -44.12 6.94
N ASP A 158 -10.05 -45.05 6.07
CA ASP A 158 -10.27 -46.47 6.40
C ASP A 158 -8.94 -47.18 6.70
N MET A 159 -7.91 -46.89 5.91
CA MET A 159 -6.57 -47.42 6.10
C MET A 159 -5.98 -46.97 7.43
N LEU A 160 -6.11 -45.68 7.79
CA LEU A 160 -5.63 -45.15 9.08
C LEU A 160 -6.23 -45.91 10.27
N VAL A 161 -7.53 -46.20 10.23
CA VAL A 161 -8.21 -47.00 11.26
C VAL A 161 -7.69 -48.44 11.28
N SER A 162 -7.48 -49.05 10.11
CA SER A 162 -7.00 -50.43 9.98
C SER A 162 -5.57 -50.62 10.50
N LEU A 163 -4.74 -49.57 10.47
CA LEU A 163 -3.38 -49.60 10.98
C LEU A 163 -3.35 -49.78 12.50
N ASP A 164 -4.39 -49.36 13.24
CA ASP A 164 -4.53 -49.47 14.70
C ASP A 164 -3.25 -49.06 15.46
N LEU A 165 -2.68 -47.93 15.04
CA LEU A 165 -1.46 -47.36 15.62
C LEU A 165 -1.52 -47.24 17.15
N PRO A 166 -2.65 -46.84 17.78
CA PRO A 166 -2.71 -46.69 19.24
C PRO A 166 -2.48 -47.99 20.01
N SER A 167 -2.95 -49.12 19.49
CA SER A 167 -2.75 -50.43 20.12
C SER A 167 -1.35 -50.98 19.86
N LYS A 168 -0.76 -50.66 18.70
CA LYS A 168 0.56 -51.17 18.27
C LYS A 168 1.73 -50.37 18.84
N PHE A 169 1.56 -49.06 19.00
CA PHE A 169 2.59 -48.13 19.47
C PHE A 169 2.05 -47.21 20.59
N PRO A 170 1.75 -47.75 21.79
CA PRO A 170 1.12 -46.97 22.87
C PRO A 170 2.02 -45.86 23.46
N ASN A 171 3.33 -45.94 23.24
CA ASN A 171 4.32 -44.96 23.72
C ASN A 171 4.83 -44.02 22.62
N LEU A 172 4.11 -43.93 21.50
CA LEU A 172 4.47 -43.05 20.39
C LEU A 172 4.49 -41.59 20.83
N LEU A 173 5.60 -40.90 20.54
CA LEU A 173 5.82 -39.49 20.85
C LEU A 173 5.73 -38.61 19.60
N ALA A 174 6.07 -39.14 18.42
CA ALA A 174 6.04 -38.40 17.16
C ALA A 174 5.40 -39.23 16.05
N LEU A 175 4.48 -38.63 15.30
CA LEU A 175 3.80 -39.25 14.17
C LEU A 175 3.77 -38.29 12.98
N SER A 176 4.26 -38.72 11.83
CA SER A 176 4.06 -38.01 10.56
C SER A 176 3.12 -38.80 9.65
N LEU A 177 2.09 -38.10 9.16
CA LEU A 177 1.09 -38.54 8.18
C LEU A 177 1.04 -37.54 7.02
N CYS A 178 2.13 -36.82 6.76
CA CYS A 178 2.22 -35.78 5.73
C CYS A 178 1.98 -36.36 4.32
N GLY A 179 1.23 -35.64 3.48
CA GLY A 179 1.04 -35.99 2.07
C GLY A 179 0.20 -37.23 1.80
N ASN A 180 -0.76 -37.57 2.67
CA ASN A 180 -1.70 -38.66 2.47
C ASN A 180 -3.07 -38.15 1.98
N ASN A 181 -4.03 -39.06 1.82
CA ASN A 181 -5.37 -38.79 1.28
C ASN A 181 -6.44 -38.82 2.38
N LEU A 182 -6.12 -38.29 3.57
CA LEU A 182 -7.06 -38.19 4.69
C LEU A 182 -8.10 -37.10 4.43
N ARG A 183 -9.39 -37.41 4.61
CA ARG A 183 -10.50 -36.51 4.25
C ARG A 183 -11.42 -36.20 5.42
N ASP A 184 -11.52 -37.11 6.39
CA ASP A 184 -12.41 -36.95 7.54
C ASP A 184 -11.65 -36.58 8.82
N VAL A 185 -11.80 -35.32 9.25
CA VAL A 185 -11.17 -34.82 10.47
C VAL A 185 -11.64 -35.55 11.74
N GLU A 186 -12.87 -36.04 11.78
CA GLU A 186 -13.40 -36.76 12.95
C GLU A 186 -12.74 -38.13 13.08
N VAL A 187 -12.51 -38.82 11.96
CA VAL A 187 -11.79 -40.10 11.93
C VAL A 187 -10.34 -39.92 12.37
N VAL A 188 -9.64 -38.95 11.77
CA VAL A 188 -8.25 -38.63 12.12
C VAL A 188 -8.13 -38.25 13.60
N SER A 189 -8.99 -37.34 14.08
CA SER A 189 -8.98 -36.91 15.48
C SER A 189 -9.23 -38.07 16.43
N LYS A 190 -10.19 -38.96 16.12
CA LYS A 190 -10.50 -40.13 16.96
C LYS A 190 -9.34 -41.12 17.05
N GLU A 191 -8.61 -41.35 15.96
CA GLU A 191 -7.46 -42.26 15.99
C GLU A 191 -6.23 -41.64 16.68
N VAL A 192 -5.95 -40.37 16.42
CA VAL A 192 -4.81 -39.66 17.01
C VAL A 192 -5.02 -39.43 18.51
N THR A 193 -6.22 -39.08 18.96
CA THR A 193 -6.54 -38.87 20.40
C THR A 193 -6.32 -40.11 21.27
N ARG A 194 -6.32 -41.31 20.69
CA ARG A 194 -5.99 -42.55 21.39
C ARG A 194 -4.49 -42.68 21.71
N LEU A 195 -3.62 -41.88 21.08
CA LEU A 195 -2.17 -41.82 21.32
C LEU A 195 -1.86 -40.83 22.46
N ASN A 196 -2.07 -41.24 23.71
CA ASN A 196 -2.00 -40.36 24.89
C ASN A 196 -0.63 -39.67 25.12
N ASN A 197 0.45 -40.23 24.58
CA ASN A 197 1.82 -39.73 24.79
C ASN A 197 2.32 -38.83 23.64
N LEU A 198 1.50 -38.61 22.61
CA LEU A 198 1.93 -37.93 21.41
C LEU A 198 2.34 -36.47 21.70
N LYS A 199 3.59 -36.13 21.34
CA LYS A 199 4.23 -34.82 21.46
C LYS A 199 4.28 -34.06 20.15
N ALA A 200 4.44 -34.75 19.03
CA ALA A 200 4.47 -34.14 17.71
C ALA A 200 3.62 -34.88 16.68
N LEU A 201 2.94 -34.10 15.84
CA LEU A 201 2.07 -34.59 14.78
C LEU A 201 2.22 -33.76 13.51
N TRP A 202 2.51 -34.40 12.38
CA TRP A 202 2.51 -33.78 11.07
C TRP A 202 1.41 -34.36 10.19
N LEU A 203 0.56 -33.50 9.67
CA LEU A 203 -0.62 -33.79 8.84
C LEU A 203 -0.64 -32.95 7.57
N ASN A 204 0.41 -32.16 7.31
CA ASN A 204 0.52 -31.28 6.15
C ASN A 204 0.16 -32.02 4.85
N ASN A 205 -0.38 -31.29 3.88
CA ASN A 205 -0.74 -31.82 2.55
C ASN A 205 -1.78 -32.95 2.56
N ASN A 206 -2.71 -32.95 3.52
CA ASN A 206 -3.89 -33.82 3.51
C ASN A 206 -5.17 -33.03 3.17
N PRO A 207 -6.11 -33.58 2.37
CA PRO A 207 -7.33 -32.89 1.94
C PRO A 207 -8.19 -32.27 3.06
N PHE A 208 -8.31 -32.93 4.22
CA PHE A 208 -9.16 -32.44 5.31
C PHE A 208 -8.70 -31.11 5.93
N LEU A 209 -7.44 -30.71 5.72
CA LEU A 209 -6.88 -29.44 6.21
C LEU A 209 -7.30 -28.23 5.38
N GLU A 210 -7.96 -28.42 4.24
CA GLU A 210 -8.53 -27.32 3.44
C GLU A 210 -9.75 -26.67 4.12
N HIS A 211 -10.34 -27.31 5.12
CA HIS A 211 -11.47 -26.80 5.89
C HIS A 211 -11.02 -26.00 7.12
N SER A 212 -11.65 -24.85 7.35
CA SER A 212 -11.36 -24.02 8.53
C SER A 212 -11.78 -24.73 9.83
N ASN A 213 -10.87 -24.77 10.81
CA ASN A 213 -10.97 -25.38 12.15
C ASN A 213 -10.50 -26.84 12.32
N SER A 214 -10.05 -27.53 11.27
CA SER A 214 -9.61 -28.94 11.39
C SER A 214 -8.45 -29.15 12.36
N GLU A 215 -7.44 -28.26 12.33
CA GLU A 215 -6.25 -28.34 13.19
C GLU A 215 -6.57 -28.10 14.68
N ALA A 216 -7.48 -27.18 14.98
CA ALA A 216 -7.87 -26.84 16.35
C ALA A 216 -8.57 -28.01 17.07
N ALA A 217 -9.39 -28.77 16.35
CA ALA A 217 -10.08 -29.94 16.89
C ALA A 217 -9.11 -31.04 17.34
N ILE A 218 -8.05 -31.27 16.55
CA ILE A 218 -7.01 -32.28 16.86
C ILE A 218 -6.18 -31.85 18.07
N ILE A 219 -5.76 -30.57 18.12
CA ILE A 219 -5.01 -30.02 19.25
C ILE A 219 -5.83 -30.10 20.55
N GLN A 220 -7.13 -29.80 20.51
CA GLN A 220 -8.01 -29.92 21.68
C GLN A 220 -8.14 -31.37 22.18
N GLY A 221 -8.10 -32.34 21.27
CA GLY A 221 -8.16 -33.76 21.58
C GLY A 221 -6.87 -34.34 22.17
N CYS A 222 -5.72 -33.72 21.92
CA CYS A 222 -4.39 -34.23 22.30
C CYS A 222 -3.67 -33.26 23.26
N PRO A 223 -3.97 -33.27 24.57
CA PRO A 223 -3.47 -32.27 25.51
C PRO A 223 -1.94 -32.33 25.72
N SER A 224 -1.30 -33.48 25.46
CA SER A 224 0.15 -33.68 25.54
C SER A 224 0.91 -33.18 24.32
N LEU A 225 0.21 -32.83 23.23
CA LEU A 225 0.78 -32.42 21.96
C LEU A 225 1.47 -31.05 22.09
N GLU A 226 2.75 -30.99 21.72
CA GLU A 226 3.58 -29.79 21.77
C GLU A 226 3.80 -29.19 20.37
N ILE A 227 3.87 -30.03 19.34
CA ILE A 227 4.03 -29.64 17.93
C ILE A 227 2.89 -30.22 17.09
N CYS A 228 2.27 -29.36 16.27
CA CYS A 228 1.34 -29.77 15.22
C CYS A 228 1.70 -29.04 13.93
N ASN A 229 1.93 -29.77 12.83
CA ASN A 229 2.29 -29.21 11.52
C ASN A 229 3.44 -28.19 11.59
N SER A 230 4.47 -28.51 12.38
CA SER A 230 5.64 -27.64 12.64
C SER A 230 5.34 -26.31 13.37
N LYS A 231 4.12 -26.13 13.91
CA LYS A 231 3.74 -25.03 14.81
C LYS A 231 3.70 -25.52 16.26
N PHE A 232 4.00 -24.63 17.19
CA PHE A 232 3.89 -24.90 18.62
C PHE A 232 2.45 -24.75 19.08
N THR A 233 1.97 -25.71 19.88
CA THR A 233 0.68 -25.60 20.56
C THR A 233 0.80 -24.69 21.78
N SER A 234 -0.31 -24.37 22.47
CA SER A 234 -0.24 -23.66 23.75
C SER A 234 0.47 -24.45 24.86
N ASN A 235 0.69 -25.74 24.66
CA ASN A 235 1.28 -26.67 25.63
C ASN A 235 2.73 -27.02 25.30
N TYR A 236 3.35 -26.36 24.32
CA TYR A 236 4.76 -26.63 23.97
C TYR A 236 5.66 -26.52 25.20
N GLY A 237 6.65 -27.39 25.29
CA GLY A 237 7.51 -27.53 26.45
C GLY A 237 8.89 -28.04 26.06
N GLU A 238 9.44 -28.91 26.91
CA GLU A 238 10.79 -29.44 26.76
C GLU A 238 10.98 -30.20 25.44
N TRP A 239 9.98 -30.98 25.02
CA TRP A 239 10.11 -31.82 23.83
C TRP A 239 10.18 -30.96 22.57
N ALA A 240 9.29 -29.96 22.43
CA ALA A 240 9.32 -29.06 21.27
C ALA A 240 10.59 -28.22 21.19
N LEU A 241 11.08 -27.72 22.32
CA LEU A 241 12.33 -26.96 22.39
C LEU A 241 13.54 -27.86 22.11
N GLY A 242 13.56 -29.07 22.66
CA GLY A 242 14.61 -30.04 22.42
C GLY A 242 14.65 -30.52 20.97
N PHE A 243 13.48 -30.66 20.31
CA PHE A 243 13.41 -30.94 18.88
C PHE A 243 14.04 -29.80 18.06
N CYS A 244 13.70 -28.54 18.34
CA CYS A 244 14.30 -27.40 17.66
C CYS A 244 15.79 -27.19 18.02
N GLY A 245 16.21 -27.64 19.19
CA GLY A 245 17.60 -27.59 19.66
C GLY A 245 18.46 -28.80 19.25
N GLY A 246 17.91 -29.75 18.46
CA GLY A 246 18.63 -30.93 17.99
C GLY A 246 18.89 -32.00 19.05
N ILE A 247 18.15 -31.99 20.17
CA ILE A 247 18.21 -33.03 21.21
C ILE A 247 17.34 -34.22 20.84
N TYR A 248 16.15 -33.96 20.30
CA TYR A 248 15.19 -34.98 19.91
C TYR A 248 15.11 -35.10 18.39
N ASP A 249 15.27 -36.32 17.89
CA ASP A 249 15.13 -36.70 16.50
C ASP A 249 14.56 -38.13 16.42
N LYS A 250 14.52 -38.71 15.21
CA LYS A 250 14.03 -40.07 14.99
C LYS A 250 14.81 -41.14 15.75
N ASP A 251 16.13 -40.95 15.91
CA ASP A 251 17.03 -41.89 16.58
C ASP A 251 17.03 -41.70 18.11
N ASN A 252 16.62 -40.52 18.59
CA ASN A 252 16.50 -40.17 19.99
C ASN A 252 15.20 -39.40 20.29
N ALA A 253 14.04 -40.05 20.07
CA ALA A 253 12.74 -39.42 20.29
C ALA A 253 12.40 -39.14 21.77
N GLY A 254 13.28 -39.54 22.70
CA GLY A 254 13.17 -39.40 24.15
C GLY A 254 13.48 -40.71 24.86
N CYS A 255 14.77 -40.97 25.17
CA CYS A 255 15.21 -42.19 25.87
C CYS A 255 14.68 -42.32 27.31
N ALA A 256 14.57 -43.55 27.80
CA ALA A 256 14.20 -43.89 29.20
C ALA A 256 15.26 -43.51 30.27
N HIS A 257 16.43 -43.05 29.85
CA HIS A 257 17.49 -42.52 30.72
C HIS A 257 17.50 -41.00 30.61
N GLN A 258 16.52 -40.35 31.26
CA GLN A 258 16.46 -38.89 31.36
C GLN A 258 17.76 -38.38 32.00
N ARG A 259 18.48 -37.48 31.30
CA ARG A 259 19.39 -36.57 31.99
C ARG A 259 18.52 -35.58 32.76
N ASP A 260 18.89 -35.30 34.01
CA ASP A 260 18.35 -34.14 34.72
C ASP A 260 18.77 -32.91 33.89
N HIS A 261 17.81 -32.15 33.33
CA HIS A 261 18.00 -30.96 32.47
C HIS A 261 18.51 -31.21 31.03
N PRO A 262 17.68 -31.79 30.13
CA PRO A 262 18.08 -32.04 28.75
C PRO A 262 18.37 -30.77 27.94
N LEU A 263 17.71 -29.64 28.26
CA LEU A 263 17.87 -28.38 27.54
C LEU A 263 19.16 -27.61 27.91
N GLU A 264 19.87 -28.01 28.98
CA GLU A 264 21.05 -27.29 29.49
C GLU A 264 22.16 -27.16 28.42
N SER A 265 22.30 -28.18 27.55
CA SER A 265 23.29 -28.22 26.47
C SER A 265 22.89 -27.48 25.20
N VAL A 266 21.67 -26.93 25.11
CA VAL A 266 21.22 -26.22 23.91
C VAL A 266 21.91 -24.87 23.80
N THR A 267 22.63 -24.67 22.71
CA THR A 267 23.36 -23.43 22.42
C THR A 267 22.71 -22.58 21.34
N SER A 268 21.83 -23.19 20.53
CA SER A 268 21.16 -22.57 19.39
C SER A 268 19.71 -23.02 19.34
N LEU A 269 18.77 -22.08 19.25
CA LEU A 269 17.35 -22.36 19.06
C LEU A 269 16.80 -21.55 17.89
N ASP A 270 16.37 -22.25 16.85
CA ASP A 270 15.54 -21.66 15.79
C ASP A 270 14.06 -21.91 16.09
N LEU A 271 13.40 -20.88 16.61
CA LEU A 271 11.97 -20.88 16.89
C LEU A 271 11.20 -20.06 15.85
N SER A 272 11.79 -19.75 14.70
CA SER A 272 11.13 -18.96 13.67
C SER A 272 9.89 -19.65 13.12
N ASN A 273 8.85 -18.86 12.83
CA ASN A 273 7.59 -19.31 12.24
C ASN A 273 6.88 -20.45 13.00
N ARG A 274 7.12 -20.59 14.31
CA ARG A 274 6.49 -21.61 15.16
C ARG A 274 5.11 -21.21 15.68
N SER A 275 4.57 -20.06 15.26
CA SER A 275 3.27 -19.51 15.72
C SER A 275 3.19 -19.28 17.23
N ILE A 276 4.32 -18.98 17.87
CA ILE A 276 4.41 -18.74 19.31
C ILE A 276 3.69 -17.44 19.66
N ARG A 277 2.68 -17.53 20.54
CA ARG A 277 1.94 -16.37 21.07
C ARG A 277 2.42 -15.92 22.44
N ASN A 278 2.88 -16.87 23.24
CA ASN A 278 3.47 -16.64 24.56
C ASN A 278 4.81 -17.37 24.62
N LEU A 279 5.92 -16.63 24.65
CA LEU A 279 7.27 -17.18 24.80
C LEU A 279 7.57 -17.60 26.26
N MET A 280 6.91 -16.98 27.23
CA MET A 280 7.07 -17.27 28.65
C MET A 280 6.30 -18.55 29.02
N ASN A 281 7.00 -19.67 29.01
CA ASN A 281 6.50 -20.95 29.52
C ASN A 281 7.50 -21.56 30.52
N LYS A 282 7.15 -22.71 31.12
CA LYS A 282 8.03 -23.36 32.10
C LYS A 282 9.34 -23.88 31.50
N ALA A 283 9.37 -24.26 30.23
CA ALA A 283 10.53 -24.90 29.61
C ALA A 283 11.52 -23.91 28.98
N PHE A 284 11.05 -22.76 28.50
CA PHE A 284 11.84 -21.69 27.92
C PHE A 284 12.15 -20.64 29.00
N ASN A 285 13.19 -20.90 29.78
CA ASN A 285 13.66 -19.96 30.78
C ASN A 285 15.19 -20.07 30.98
N PRO A 286 15.84 -19.03 31.54
CA PRO A 286 17.30 -19.02 31.71
C PRO A 286 17.88 -20.09 32.65
N GLU A 287 17.08 -20.68 33.53
CA GLU A 287 17.52 -21.75 34.44
C GLU A 287 17.57 -23.11 33.73
N GLU A 288 16.67 -23.37 32.78
CA GLU A 288 16.64 -24.64 32.02
C GLU A 288 17.54 -24.60 30.77
N ILE A 289 17.74 -23.43 30.16
CA ILE A 289 18.53 -23.26 28.91
C ILE A 289 19.72 -22.31 29.15
N THR A 290 20.63 -22.74 30.02
CA THR A 290 21.74 -21.91 30.53
C THR A 290 22.80 -21.56 29.47
N SER A 291 22.94 -22.39 28.44
CA SER A 291 23.99 -22.26 27.40
C SER A 291 23.53 -21.55 26.12
N LEU A 292 22.30 -21.02 26.08
CA LEU A 292 21.72 -20.45 24.86
C LEU A 292 22.51 -19.23 24.37
N SER A 293 23.08 -19.34 23.18
CA SER A 293 23.93 -18.32 22.54
C SER A 293 23.33 -17.67 21.29
N TYR A 294 22.49 -18.43 20.59
CA TYR A 294 21.74 -18.00 19.41
C TYR A 294 20.25 -18.29 19.59
N LEU A 295 19.42 -17.31 19.24
CA LEU A 295 17.96 -17.44 19.26
C LEU A 295 17.33 -16.76 18.03
N ASN A 296 16.45 -17.48 17.34
CA ASN A 296 15.62 -16.93 16.28
C ASN A 296 14.13 -16.95 16.68
N LEU A 297 13.49 -15.78 16.69
CA LEU A 297 12.07 -15.58 17.02
C LEU A 297 11.25 -15.01 15.85
N ARG A 298 11.83 -14.85 14.66
CA ARG A 298 11.16 -14.24 13.49
C ARG A 298 9.85 -14.94 13.12
N GLY A 299 8.87 -14.19 12.64
CA GLY A 299 7.58 -14.71 12.19
C GLY A 299 6.61 -15.15 13.30
N ASN A 300 6.97 -15.00 14.57
CA ASN A 300 6.08 -15.31 15.69
C ASN A 300 5.24 -14.09 16.11
N PRO A 301 3.93 -14.25 16.38
CA PRO A 301 3.08 -13.14 16.83
C PRO A 301 3.49 -12.54 18.18
N LEU A 302 3.85 -13.38 19.16
CA LEU A 302 4.23 -12.99 20.54
C LEU A 302 3.27 -11.99 21.20
N ASP A 303 1.99 -12.04 20.85
CA ASP A 303 1.00 -11.04 21.18
C ASP A 303 0.41 -11.18 22.58
N GLN A 304 0.74 -12.27 23.29
CA GLN A 304 0.39 -12.49 24.70
C GLN A 304 1.52 -12.08 25.66
N ASN A 305 2.65 -11.60 25.14
CA ASN A 305 3.74 -11.05 25.95
C ASN A 305 3.75 -9.53 25.85
N SER A 306 4.01 -8.84 26.96
CA SER A 306 4.35 -7.42 26.89
C SER A 306 5.80 -7.24 26.43
N LEU A 307 6.10 -6.09 25.82
CA LEU A 307 7.48 -5.74 25.42
C LEU A 307 8.44 -5.82 26.61
N SER A 308 8.05 -5.30 27.77
CA SER A 308 8.87 -5.33 28.99
C SER A 308 9.15 -6.75 29.45
N ASP A 309 8.17 -7.65 29.36
CA ASP A 309 8.34 -9.04 29.79
C ASP A 309 9.29 -9.79 28.86
N LEU A 310 9.15 -9.61 27.55
CA LEU A 310 10.05 -10.20 26.56
C LEU A 310 11.50 -9.75 26.76
N LEU A 311 11.72 -8.44 26.91
CA LEU A 311 13.06 -7.89 27.13
C LEU A 311 13.66 -8.38 28.45
N GLN A 312 12.86 -8.46 29.52
CA GLN A 312 13.30 -8.99 30.80
C GLN A 312 13.68 -10.47 30.73
N LEU A 313 12.88 -11.28 30.04
CA LEU A 313 13.16 -12.70 29.80
C LEU A 313 14.47 -12.88 29.03
N LEU A 314 14.62 -12.18 27.90
CA LEU A 314 15.81 -12.26 27.04
C LEU A 314 17.08 -11.79 27.77
N LYS A 315 16.97 -10.75 28.59
CA LYS A 315 18.08 -10.26 29.43
C LYS A 315 18.56 -11.28 30.46
N GLY A 316 17.71 -12.23 30.84
CA GLY A 316 18.06 -13.32 31.74
C GLY A 316 19.05 -14.33 31.13
N PHE A 317 19.08 -14.48 29.80
CA PHE A 317 20.01 -15.38 29.11
C PHE A 317 21.40 -14.75 29.00
N SER A 318 22.26 -15.01 29.99
CA SER A 318 23.61 -14.44 30.06
C SER A 318 24.53 -14.80 28.88
N CYS A 319 24.30 -15.95 28.25
CA CYS A 319 25.07 -16.43 27.10
C CYS A 319 24.52 -15.97 25.74
N LEU A 320 23.37 -15.30 25.70
CA LEU A 320 22.72 -14.92 24.43
C LEU A 320 23.50 -13.79 23.76
N HIS A 321 24.11 -14.08 22.61
CA HIS A 321 24.98 -13.15 21.89
C HIS A 321 24.46 -12.84 20.49
N SER A 322 23.62 -13.71 19.92
CA SER A 322 22.99 -13.52 18.61
C SER A 322 21.48 -13.68 18.71
N LEU A 323 20.75 -12.68 18.24
CA LEU A 323 19.28 -12.67 18.24
C LEU A 323 18.75 -12.35 16.85
N GLU A 324 17.77 -13.12 16.39
CA GLU A 324 17.00 -12.81 15.18
C GLU A 324 15.53 -12.55 15.52
N VAL A 325 15.04 -11.38 15.15
CA VAL A 325 13.67 -10.92 15.40
C VAL A 325 13.12 -10.09 14.24
N ASP A 326 11.80 -10.00 14.17
CA ASP A 326 11.11 -9.08 13.26
C ASP A 326 11.29 -7.65 13.74
N ILE A 327 11.69 -6.75 12.83
CA ILE A 327 11.79 -5.30 13.07
C ILE A 327 11.14 -4.60 11.88
N PRO A 328 10.03 -3.86 12.09
CA PRO A 328 9.30 -3.72 13.34
C PRO A 328 8.58 -5.02 13.75
N GLY A 329 8.44 -5.26 15.06
CA GLY A 329 7.88 -6.50 15.57
C GLY A 329 7.66 -6.50 17.08
N PRO A 330 7.49 -7.68 17.70
CA PRO A 330 7.14 -7.80 19.13
C PRO A 330 8.17 -7.21 20.11
N LEU A 331 9.44 -7.10 19.70
CA LEU A 331 10.51 -6.49 20.50
C LEU A 331 10.68 -4.97 20.25
N GLY A 332 9.84 -4.36 19.42
CA GLY A 332 9.88 -2.93 19.14
C GLY A 332 10.05 -2.60 17.65
N GLU A 333 10.17 -1.31 17.37
CA GLU A 333 10.24 -0.75 16.02
C GLU A 333 11.68 -0.36 15.63
N SER A 334 12.61 -0.36 16.59
CA SER A 334 13.98 0.11 16.40
C SER A 334 15.01 -0.94 16.82
N ALA A 335 15.89 -1.29 15.89
CA ALA A 335 17.05 -2.14 16.15
C ALA A 335 17.97 -1.53 17.23
N ALA A 336 18.17 -0.21 17.22
CA ALA A 336 19.00 0.47 18.22
C ALA A 336 18.40 0.34 19.63
N GLU A 337 17.08 0.51 19.79
CA GLU A 337 16.41 0.38 21.09
C GLU A 337 16.49 -1.05 21.63
N ILE A 338 16.38 -2.06 20.75
CA ILE A 338 16.55 -3.48 21.12
C ILE A 338 17.98 -3.73 21.62
N VAL A 339 18.99 -3.22 20.92
CA VAL A 339 20.41 -3.34 21.31
C VAL A 339 20.68 -2.66 22.66
N GLU A 340 20.13 -1.46 22.89
CA GLU A 340 20.24 -0.76 24.17
C GLU A 340 19.59 -1.55 25.32
N ALA A 341 18.45 -2.19 25.07
CA ALA A 341 17.76 -3.02 26.06
C ALA A 341 18.48 -4.35 26.36
N LEU A 342 19.21 -4.90 25.38
CA LEU A 342 19.88 -6.20 25.43
C LEU A 342 21.40 -6.06 25.20
N PRO A 343 22.16 -5.53 26.18
CA PRO A 343 23.57 -5.16 25.99
C PRO A 343 24.54 -6.34 25.82
N ASN A 344 24.10 -7.57 26.07
CA ASN A 344 24.91 -8.78 25.86
C ASN A 344 24.96 -9.21 24.39
N LEU A 345 24.10 -8.64 23.53
CA LEU A 345 24.07 -8.98 22.11
C LEU A 345 25.30 -8.45 21.38
N SER A 346 25.95 -9.34 20.64
CA SER A 346 27.00 -9.02 19.66
C SER A 346 26.43 -8.91 18.25
N LEU A 347 25.36 -9.67 17.95
CA LEU A 347 24.68 -9.69 16.66
C LEU A 347 23.16 -9.55 16.87
N LEU A 348 22.53 -8.65 16.11
CA LEU A 348 21.09 -8.55 15.96
C LEU A 348 20.75 -8.66 14.48
N ASN A 349 19.92 -9.65 14.11
CA ASN A 349 19.59 -9.94 12.71
C ASN A 349 20.86 -10.08 11.84
N GLY A 350 21.89 -10.75 12.38
CA GLY A 350 23.18 -10.96 11.72
C GLY A 350 24.06 -9.71 11.55
N VAL A 351 23.65 -8.54 12.05
CA VAL A 351 24.44 -7.31 12.02
C VAL A 351 25.07 -7.03 13.38
N ASN A 352 26.33 -6.61 13.37
CA ASN A 352 27.06 -6.25 14.59
C ASN A 352 26.38 -5.07 15.32
N THR A 353 26.18 -5.21 16.63
CA THR A 353 25.51 -4.20 17.45
C THR A 353 26.23 -2.86 17.46
N SER A 354 27.57 -2.82 17.36
CA SER A 354 28.31 -1.55 17.22
C SER A 354 27.93 -0.80 15.94
N ASN A 355 27.77 -1.52 14.82
CA ASN A 355 27.38 -0.93 13.53
C ASN A 355 25.96 -0.37 13.58
N ILE A 356 25.04 -1.05 14.28
CA ILE A 356 23.67 -0.58 14.47
C ILE A 356 23.68 0.75 15.23
N MET A 357 24.42 0.82 16.34
CA MET A 357 24.55 2.03 17.16
C MET A 357 25.23 3.18 16.41
N GLU A 358 26.24 2.90 15.59
CA GLU A 358 26.95 3.91 14.78
C GLU A 358 26.09 4.44 13.62
N SER A 359 25.34 3.55 12.95
CA SER A 359 24.53 3.92 11.79
C SER A 359 23.26 4.70 12.17
N GLY A 360 22.79 4.57 13.42
CA GLY A 360 21.54 5.16 13.90
C GLY A 360 20.30 4.70 13.14
N LYS A 361 20.41 3.63 12.33
CA LYS A 361 19.31 3.10 11.53
C LYS A 361 18.34 2.33 12.42
N SER A 362 17.05 2.60 12.28
CA SER A 362 15.99 1.89 13.00
C SER A 362 15.81 0.45 12.55
N VAL A 363 16.30 0.07 11.36
CA VAL A 363 15.99 -1.23 10.72
C VAL A 363 17.25 -1.86 10.14
N VAL A 364 17.34 -3.18 10.28
CA VAL A 364 18.37 -4.04 9.66
C VAL A 364 17.74 -4.70 8.42
N ASP A 365 17.81 -4.02 7.28
CA ASP A 365 17.12 -4.43 6.04
C ASP A 365 17.84 -5.56 5.30
N SER A 366 19.15 -5.74 5.56
CA SER A 366 20.05 -6.64 4.81
C SER A 366 19.68 -8.12 4.89
N MET A 367 18.83 -8.52 5.83
CA MET A 367 18.37 -9.89 6.02
C MET A 367 16.94 -10.14 5.54
N LEU A 368 16.25 -9.13 5.03
CA LEU A 368 14.91 -9.32 4.49
C LEU A 368 14.99 -10.14 3.21
N GLN A 369 14.16 -11.18 3.11
CA GLN A 369 14.09 -11.99 1.90
C GLN A 369 13.54 -11.15 0.75
N PRO A 370 14.23 -11.10 -0.41
CA PRO A 370 13.74 -10.36 -1.57
C PRO A 370 12.46 -11.01 -2.11
N ARG A 371 11.54 -10.20 -2.59
CA ARG A 371 10.43 -10.66 -3.41
C ARG A 371 10.94 -10.99 -4.79
N LEU A 372 10.55 -12.14 -5.28
CA LEU A 372 10.77 -12.55 -6.66
C LEU A 372 9.48 -12.31 -7.46
N PRO A 373 9.57 -12.05 -8.77
CA PRO A 373 8.40 -12.01 -9.63
C PRO A 373 7.62 -13.33 -9.53
N GLU A 374 6.31 -13.25 -9.36
CA GLU A 374 5.40 -14.40 -9.33
C GLU A 374 4.49 -14.34 -10.57
N TRP A 375 4.28 -15.47 -11.23
CA TRP A 375 3.40 -15.60 -12.39
C TRP A 375 2.83 -17.02 -12.46
N THR A 376 1.77 -17.19 -13.23
CA THR A 376 1.15 -18.51 -13.46
C THR A 376 1.50 -19.07 -14.82
N ALA A 377 1.49 -20.41 -14.94
CA ALA A 377 1.70 -21.07 -16.23
C ALA A 377 0.62 -20.61 -17.24
N GLY A 378 1.04 -20.16 -18.42
CA GLY A 378 0.14 -19.64 -19.46
C GLY A 378 -0.24 -18.16 -19.31
N GLU A 379 0.22 -17.45 -18.28
CA GLU A 379 0.02 -15.99 -18.15
C GLU A 379 0.68 -15.25 -19.32
N PRO A 380 0.01 -14.26 -19.95
CA PRO A 380 0.59 -13.49 -21.05
C PRO A 380 1.89 -12.79 -20.66
N LEU A 381 2.87 -12.77 -21.56
CA LEU A 381 4.18 -12.19 -21.30
C LEU A 381 4.10 -10.70 -20.87
N THR A 382 3.18 -9.95 -21.46
CA THR A 382 2.89 -8.55 -21.10
C THR A 382 2.48 -8.42 -19.63
N ASP A 383 1.60 -9.31 -19.16
CA ASP A 383 1.10 -9.28 -17.77
C ASP A 383 2.23 -9.64 -16.80
N ARG A 384 3.05 -10.65 -17.15
CA ARG A 384 4.26 -11.00 -16.37
C ARG A 384 5.20 -9.80 -16.21
N VAL A 385 5.44 -9.05 -17.30
CA VAL A 385 6.28 -7.84 -17.27
C VAL A 385 5.65 -6.72 -16.43
N ILE A 386 4.35 -6.44 -16.61
CA ILE A 386 3.64 -5.41 -15.82
C ILE A 386 3.64 -5.72 -14.32
N ASN A 387 3.53 -7.01 -13.95
CA ASN A 387 3.58 -7.45 -12.57
C ASN A 387 5.00 -7.36 -11.99
N ALA A 388 6.02 -7.74 -12.77
CA ALA A 388 7.42 -7.74 -12.34
C ALA A 388 8.08 -6.34 -12.30
N MET A 389 7.66 -5.42 -13.16
CA MET A 389 8.37 -4.15 -13.37
C MET A 389 8.57 -3.34 -12.09
N TRP A 390 7.65 -3.40 -11.12
CA TRP A 390 7.71 -2.62 -9.88
C TRP A 390 8.94 -2.91 -9.01
N LEU A 391 9.59 -4.07 -9.22
CA LEU A 391 10.87 -4.41 -8.57
C LEU A 391 12.07 -3.68 -9.19
N TYR A 392 11.95 -3.23 -10.44
CA TYR A 392 13.04 -2.69 -11.26
C TYR A 392 12.90 -1.20 -11.57
N LEU A 393 11.66 -0.69 -11.57
CA LEU A 393 11.37 0.68 -11.99
C LEU A 393 12.11 1.72 -11.14
N MET A 394 12.41 2.84 -11.80
CA MET A 394 12.78 4.11 -11.22
C MET A 394 11.91 5.21 -11.82
N THR A 395 11.93 6.40 -11.23
CA THR A 395 11.13 7.52 -11.72
C THR A 395 11.86 8.86 -11.62
N TYR A 396 11.48 9.79 -12.48
CA TYR A 396 11.75 11.22 -12.36
C TYR A 396 10.54 12.00 -12.85
N ARG A 397 10.49 13.29 -12.54
CA ARG A 397 9.43 14.19 -13.01
C ARG A 397 9.97 15.19 -14.03
N LEU A 398 9.17 15.46 -15.05
CA LEU A 398 9.42 16.52 -16.01
C LEU A 398 8.34 17.59 -15.84
N ALA A 399 8.77 18.84 -15.67
CA ALA A 399 7.89 20.01 -15.76
C ALA A 399 7.65 20.32 -17.24
N ASP A 400 6.39 20.51 -17.62
CA ASP A 400 6.00 20.97 -18.96
C ASP A 400 6.00 22.51 -18.96
N GLU A 401 6.61 23.15 -19.97
CA GLU A 401 6.66 24.62 -20.06
C GLU A 401 5.27 25.25 -20.26
N GLU A 402 4.31 24.52 -20.83
CA GLU A 402 2.95 25.01 -21.11
C GLU A 402 1.94 24.65 -20.03
N LYS A 403 2.23 23.62 -19.22
CA LYS A 403 1.38 23.16 -18.12
C LYS A 403 2.22 23.11 -16.87
N ILE A 404 1.85 23.92 -15.88
CA ILE A 404 2.42 23.89 -14.51
C ILE A 404 2.32 22.46 -13.88
N ASP A 405 1.57 21.54 -14.52
CA ASP A 405 1.46 20.14 -14.14
C ASP A 405 2.74 19.34 -14.47
N GLU A 406 3.54 19.01 -13.45
CA GLU A 406 4.63 18.03 -13.57
C GLU A 406 4.08 16.64 -13.94
N THR A 407 4.70 15.96 -14.90
CA THR A 407 4.34 14.58 -15.26
C THR A 407 5.43 13.61 -14.85
N SER A 408 5.00 12.53 -14.19
CA SER A 408 5.87 11.46 -13.74
C SER A 408 6.24 10.55 -14.92
N VAL A 409 7.53 10.30 -15.07
CA VAL A 409 8.08 9.37 -16.05
C VAL A 409 8.69 8.20 -15.29
N TRP A 410 8.36 7.00 -15.72
CA TRP A 410 8.89 5.75 -15.20
C TRP A 410 9.88 5.16 -16.19
N TYR A 411 10.91 4.50 -15.68
CA TYR A 411 11.90 3.85 -16.53
C TYR A 411 12.50 2.61 -15.88
N VAL A 412 12.94 1.69 -16.74
CA VAL A 412 13.75 0.52 -16.41
C VAL A 412 15.17 0.80 -16.91
N MET A 413 16.18 0.62 -16.07
CA MET A 413 17.57 0.72 -16.49
C MET A 413 17.94 -0.46 -17.41
N ASP A 414 19.03 -0.35 -18.16
CA ASP A 414 19.62 -1.50 -18.86
C ASP A 414 19.96 -2.68 -17.92
N GLU A 415 20.44 -3.77 -18.50
CA GLU A 415 20.75 -5.01 -17.79
C GLU A 415 21.77 -4.80 -16.66
N LEU A 416 22.72 -3.88 -16.84
CA LEU A 416 23.73 -3.54 -15.84
C LEU A 416 23.11 -2.79 -14.67
N GLY A 417 22.36 -1.73 -14.96
CA GLY A 417 21.69 -0.93 -13.92
C GLY A 417 20.65 -1.73 -13.16
N SER A 418 19.88 -2.56 -13.84
CA SER A 418 18.82 -3.38 -13.26
C SER A 418 19.35 -4.53 -12.37
N ALA A 419 20.64 -4.90 -12.50
CA ALA A 419 21.31 -5.86 -11.64
C ALA A 419 21.83 -5.25 -10.30
N LEU A 420 21.73 -3.93 -10.11
CA LEU A 420 22.09 -3.26 -8.85
C LEU A 420 21.03 -3.49 -7.78
N ARG A 421 21.32 -4.44 -6.88
CA ARG A 421 20.42 -4.80 -5.78
C ARG A 421 20.49 -3.82 -4.60
N HIS A 422 19.53 -3.97 -3.71
CA HIS A 422 19.47 -3.21 -2.47
C HIS A 422 20.59 -3.62 -1.51
N SER A 423 21.14 -2.65 -0.79
CA SER A 423 21.87 -2.86 0.46
C SER A 423 21.66 -1.66 1.37
N ASP A 424 21.59 -1.92 2.68
CA ASP A 424 21.63 -0.88 3.70
C ASP A 424 23.06 -0.35 3.93
N LYS A 425 24.09 -1.03 3.42
CA LYS A 425 25.47 -0.57 3.31
C LYS A 425 25.89 -0.54 1.84
N PRO A 426 25.29 0.35 1.03
CA PRO A 426 25.57 0.39 -0.39
C PRO A 426 26.99 0.89 -0.66
N ASN A 427 27.65 0.28 -1.63
CA ASN A 427 28.96 0.72 -2.13
C ASN A 427 28.86 1.54 -3.43
N PHE A 428 27.68 1.60 -4.05
CA PHE A 428 27.39 2.46 -5.20
C PHE A 428 26.18 3.36 -4.96
N ARG A 429 26.15 4.49 -5.68
CA ARG A 429 24.95 5.33 -5.84
C ARG A 429 24.59 5.42 -7.31
N VAL A 430 23.28 5.46 -7.57
CA VAL A 430 22.71 5.73 -8.89
C VAL A 430 21.74 6.90 -8.81
N SER A 431 21.75 7.77 -9.83
CA SER A 431 20.79 8.87 -9.96
C SER A 431 20.39 9.08 -11.42
N PRO A 432 19.11 9.37 -11.72
CA PRO A 432 18.74 9.85 -13.05
C PRO A 432 19.45 11.17 -13.36
N PHE A 433 19.79 11.38 -14.62
CA PHE A 433 20.41 12.59 -15.12
C PHE A 433 19.92 12.90 -16.54
N LEU A 434 19.40 14.10 -16.73
CA LEU A 434 18.93 14.58 -18.03
C LEU A 434 20.02 15.40 -18.71
N TYR A 435 20.66 14.84 -19.73
CA TYR A 435 21.71 15.49 -20.49
C TYR A 435 21.11 16.28 -21.66
N MET A 436 21.40 17.57 -21.72
CA MET A 436 20.96 18.51 -22.76
C MET A 436 22.15 18.90 -23.65
N PRO A 437 22.52 18.11 -24.67
CA PRO A 437 23.69 18.37 -25.52
C PRO A 437 23.61 19.69 -26.28
N GLU A 438 22.42 20.22 -26.52
CA GLU A 438 22.18 21.52 -27.16
C GLU A 438 21.76 22.62 -26.18
N GLY A 439 21.82 22.35 -24.87
CA GLY A 439 21.44 23.30 -23.82
C GLY A 439 19.93 23.54 -23.68
N ASN A 440 19.09 22.69 -24.26
CA ASN A 440 17.63 22.81 -24.20
C ASN A 440 16.96 21.43 -23.97
N LEU A 441 15.73 21.44 -23.47
CA LEU A 441 14.95 20.22 -23.18
C LEU A 441 14.61 19.41 -24.44
N ALA A 442 14.45 20.06 -25.59
CA ALA A 442 14.04 19.37 -26.83
C ALA A 442 15.09 18.37 -27.34
N ALA A 443 16.37 18.61 -27.04
CA ALA A 443 17.47 17.71 -27.36
C ALA A 443 17.86 16.79 -26.19
N ALA A 444 17.08 16.76 -25.10
CA ALA A 444 17.47 16.09 -23.89
C ALA A 444 17.47 14.56 -24.03
N VAL A 445 18.48 13.92 -23.43
CA VAL A 445 18.64 12.47 -23.35
C VAL A 445 18.75 12.08 -21.89
N SER A 446 18.01 11.05 -21.48
CA SER A 446 17.98 10.60 -20.08
C SER A 446 18.95 9.45 -19.88
N TYR A 447 19.74 9.51 -18.81
CA TYR A 447 20.64 8.45 -18.38
C TYR A 447 20.46 8.21 -16.88
N SER A 448 20.96 7.08 -16.42
CA SER A 448 21.29 6.87 -15.01
C SER A 448 22.80 6.95 -14.84
N ILE A 449 23.25 7.72 -13.85
CA ILE A 449 24.68 7.85 -13.53
C ILE A 449 24.97 6.98 -12.32
N LEU A 450 25.92 6.07 -12.44
CA LEU A 450 26.36 5.14 -11.41
C LEU A 450 27.78 5.49 -10.94
N TRP A 451 28.04 5.58 -9.64
CA TRP A 451 29.40 5.83 -9.12
C TRP A 451 29.64 5.19 -7.74
N PRO A 452 30.90 4.79 -7.44
CA PRO A 452 31.24 4.19 -6.16
C PRO A 452 31.21 5.24 -5.05
N ILE A 453 30.55 4.91 -3.94
CA ILE A 453 30.49 5.71 -2.71
C ILE A 453 31.29 5.08 -1.56
N ASP A 454 31.88 3.92 -1.81
CA ASP A 454 32.86 3.26 -0.98
C ASP A 454 33.99 2.67 -1.85
N ASP A 455 35.06 2.20 -1.22
CA ASP A 455 36.12 1.45 -1.90
C ASP A 455 35.62 0.05 -2.27
N VAL A 456 35.82 -0.38 -3.52
CA VAL A 456 35.30 -1.66 -4.05
C VAL A 456 36.43 -2.47 -4.68
N ARG A 457 36.42 -3.78 -4.44
CA ARG A 457 37.43 -4.74 -4.90
C ARG A 457 36.82 -5.82 -5.79
N GLU A 458 37.67 -6.50 -6.55
CA GLU A 458 37.27 -7.63 -7.38
C GLU A 458 36.46 -8.64 -6.57
N GLY A 459 35.32 -9.06 -7.11
CA GLY A 459 34.39 -10.01 -6.50
C GLY A 459 33.35 -9.40 -5.56
N ASP A 460 33.48 -8.12 -5.20
CA ASP A 460 32.47 -7.43 -4.39
C ASP A 460 31.16 -7.27 -5.18
N GLU A 461 30.04 -7.47 -4.50
CA GLU A 461 28.74 -7.15 -5.07
C GLU A 461 28.50 -5.63 -5.07
N CYS A 462 28.11 -5.10 -6.23
CA CYS A 462 27.72 -3.71 -6.39
C CYS A 462 26.26 -3.52 -5.98
N THR A 463 26.03 -2.70 -4.96
CA THR A 463 24.70 -2.50 -4.37
C THR A 463 24.38 -1.02 -4.17
N ARG A 464 23.09 -0.70 -4.09
CA ARG A 464 22.56 0.65 -3.86
C ARG A 464 21.50 0.65 -2.77
N ASP A 465 21.23 1.80 -2.16
CA ASP A 465 20.06 1.95 -1.28
C ASP A 465 18.85 2.36 -2.13
N TYR A 466 17.85 1.48 -2.25
CA TYR A 466 16.59 1.74 -2.96
C TYR A 466 15.79 2.90 -2.35
N LEU A 467 15.96 3.13 -1.05
CA LEU A 467 15.25 4.14 -0.28
C LEU A 467 16.23 5.21 0.23
N PHE A 468 17.22 5.55 -0.58
CA PHE A 468 18.23 6.54 -0.21
C PHE A 468 17.58 7.86 0.26
N GLY A 469 17.92 8.31 1.47
CA GLY A 469 17.37 9.53 2.07
C GLY A 469 15.96 9.40 2.66
N ILE A 470 15.42 8.19 2.76
CA ILE A 470 14.14 7.87 3.39
C ILE A 470 14.40 7.11 4.69
N GLY A 471 14.16 7.77 5.83
CA GLY A 471 14.18 7.17 7.16
C GLY A 471 12.79 6.74 7.64
N GLU A 472 12.70 6.32 8.90
CA GLU A 472 11.45 5.79 9.47
C GLU A 472 10.39 6.88 9.68
N GLU A 473 10.78 8.16 9.77
CA GLU A 473 9.85 9.30 9.74
C GLU A 473 9.03 9.38 8.43
N LYS A 474 9.51 8.70 7.38
CA LYS A 474 8.83 8.52 6.09
C LYS A 474 8.43 7.05 5.84
N GLN A 475 8.34 6.26 6.91
CA GLN A 475 7.90 4.85 6.93
C GLN A 475 8.79 3.92 6.09
N ARG A 476 10.12 3.97 6.28
CA ARG A 476 11.09 3.15 5.55
C ARG A 476 10.76 1.66 5.63
N SER A 477 10.52 1.12 6.83
CA SER A 477 10.15 -0.30 7.02
C SER A 477 8.94 -0.71 6.19
N ALA A 478 7.91 0.13 6.16
CA ALA A 478 6.71 -0.13 5.38
C ALA A 478 7.00 -0.08 3.87
N ARG A 479 7.79 0.90 3.41
CA ARG A 479 8.16 1.05 1.98
C ARG A 479 9.00 -0.11 1.44
N LEU A 480 9.85 -0.73 2.26
CA LEU A 480 10.62 -1.93 1.87
C LEU A 480 9.73 -3.11 1.45
N THR A 481 8.47 -3.13 1.90
CA THR A 481 7.48 -4.14 1.52
C THR A 481 7.26 -4.23 0.00
N ALA A 482 7.62 -3.20 -0.77
CA ALA A 482 7.58 -3.22 -2.23
C ALA A 482 8.58 -4.22 -2.85
N TRP A 483 9.73 -4.43 -2.21
CA TRP A 483 10.81 -5.28 -2.73
C TRP A 483 11.10 -6.49 -1.86
N PHE A 484 10.64 -6.50 -0.61
CA PHE A 484 11.01 -7.50 0.38
C PHE A 484 9.79 -8.12 1.06
N HIS A 485 9.97 -9.35 1.55
CA HIS A 485 9.07 -9.97 2.50
C HIS A 485 9.31 -9.34 3.89
N THR A 486 8.41 -8.45 4.28
CA THR A 486 8.43 -7.77 5.57
C THR A 486 7.51 -8.46 6.59
N PRO A 487 7.67 -8.20 7.91
CA PRO A 487 6.90 -8.87 8.96
C PRO A 487 5.38 -8.65 8.84
N LYS A 488 4.65 -9.60 8.23
CA LYS A 488 3.21 -9.46 7.94
C LYS A 488 2.37 -9.22 9.21
N ASN A 489 2.69 -9.93 10.29
CA ASN A 489 1.92 -9.85 11.55
C ASN A 489 1.95 -8.45 12.18
N TYR A 490 3.07 -7.74 12.07
CA TYR A 490 3.18 -6.37 12.55
C TYR A 490 2.17 -5.45 11.86
N PHE A 491 2.17 -5.46 10.52
CA PHE A 491 1.26 -4.60 9.75
C PHE A 491 -0.21 -4.96 9.98
N ILE A 492 -0.54 -6.25 10.07
CA ILE A 492 -1.91 -6.72 10.40
C ILE A 492 -2.35 -6.15 11.75
N LYS A 493 -1.48 -6.19 12.76
CA LYS A 493 -1.79 -5.64 14.09
C LYS A 493 -1.98 -4.12 14.07
N GLU A 494 -1.17 -3.40 13.31
CA GLU A 494 -1.33 -1.95 13.14
C GLU A 494 -2.67 -1.60 12.47
N TYR A 495 -3.07 -2.36 11.46
CA TYR A 495 -4.40 -2.26 10.86
C TYR A 495 -5.53 -2.56 11.86
N GLU A 496 -5.43 -3.66 12.61
CA GLU A 496 -6.45 -4.04 13.60
C GLU A 496 -6.61 -2.96 14.69
N LYS A 497 -5.50 -2.43 15.21
CA LYS A 497 -5.50 -1.31 16.17
C LYS A 497 -6.17 -0.07 15.58
N TYR A 498 -5.84 0.28 14.34
CA TYR A 498 -6.44 1.42 13.65
C TYR A 498 -7.95 1.23 13.44
N LYS A 499 -8.36 0.06 12.93
CA LYS A 499 -9.76 -0.30 12.71
C LYS A 499 -10.57 -0.26 14.01
N ASN A 500 -10.05 -0.86 15.08
CA ASN A 500 -10.68 -0.84 16.40
C ASN A 500 -10.85 0.58 16.93
N THR A 501 -9.84 1.44 16.71
CA THR A 501 -9.90 2.86 17.08
C THR A 501 -11.05 3.54 16.35
N LEU A 502 -11.14 3.41 15.02
CA LEU A 502 -12.21 4.03 14.24
C LEU A 502 -13.60 3.49 14.59
N GLN A 503 -13.73 2.20 14.89
CA GLN A 503 -15.00 1.60 15.32
C GLN A 503 -15.46 2.08 16.70
N SER A 504 -14.55 2.54 17.55
CA SER A 504 -14.87 3.06 18.88
C SER A 504 -15.36 4.51 18.88
N ILE A 505 -15.16 5.25 17.78
CA ILE A 505 -15.52 6.66 17.65
C ILE A 505 -17.04 6.79 17.62
N LYS A 506 -17.57 7.69 18.46
CA LYS A 506 -18.99 8.07 18.43
C LYS A 506 -19.19 9.19 17.43
N ILE A 507 -20.27 9.09 16.64
CA ILE A 507 -20.69 10.12 15.69
C ILE A 507 -20.86 11.45 16.42
N ALA A 508 -20.02 12.41 16.08
CA ALA A 508 -20.15 13.79 16.52
C ALA A 508 -21.39 14.44 15.91
N SER A 509 -22.04 15.33 16.65
CA SER A 509 -23.12 16.17 16.14
C SER A 509 -22.76 17.64 16.35
N PRO A 510 -23.04 18.52 15.39
CA PRO A 510 -22.75 19.94 15.53
C PRO A 510 -23.66 20.59 16.58
N VAL A 511 -23.28 21.81 17.00
CA VAL A 511 -24.11 22.63 17.89
C VAL A 511 -25.41 23.02 17.18
N GLN A 512 -26.55 22.58 17.71
CA GLN A 512 -27.85 23.06 17.26
C GLN A 512 -28.06 24.51 17.72
N GLY A 513 -28.34 25.40 16.77
CA GLY A 513 -28.60 26.82 17.03
C GLY A 513 -29.56 27.41 16.00
N SER A 514 -30.21 28.52 16.34
CA SER A 514 -30.99 29.31 15.38
C SER A 514 -30.08 29.93 14.33
N SER A 515 -30.55 30.08 13.09
CA SER A 515 -29.79 30.79 12.05
C SER A 515 -29.38 32.18 12.54
N ILE A 516 -28.09 32.47 12.44
CA ILE A 516 -27.50 33.77 12.78
C ILE A 516 -27.20 34.61 11.54
N THR A 517 -27.42 34.07 10.34
CA THR A 517 -27.10 34.74 9.09
C THR A 517 -28.31 35.50 8.55
N SER A 518 -28.10 36.74 8.14
CA SER A 518 -29.16 37.60 7.58
C SER A 518 -28.86 38.00 6.15
N SER A 519 -29.90 38.52 5.49
CA SER A 519 -29.78 39.20 4.19
C SER A 519 -28.84 40.39 4.33
N LEU A 520 -28.00 40.59 3.32
CA LEU A 520 -27.08 41.73 3.21
C LEU A 520 -27.70 42.90 2.45
N CYS A 521 -29.00 42.83 2.12
CA CYS A 521 -29.72 43.96 1.53
C CYS A 521 -29.51 45.21 2.37
N ARG A 522 -28.96 46.25 1.75
CA ARG A 522 -28.73 47.52 2.43
C ARG A 522 -30.04 48.26 2.57
N SER A 523 -30.30 48.81 3.76
CA SER A 523 -31.48 49.64 4.03
C SER A 523 -31.53 50.93 3.20
N ASP A 524 -30.38 51.34 2.62
CA ASP A 524 -30.25 52.50 1.73
C ASP A 524 -30.50 52.19 0.24
N GLY A 525 -30.80 50.93 -0.10
CA GLY A 525 -31.08 50.49 -1.48
C GLY A 525 -29.87 50.42 -2.40
N ARG A 526 -28.64 50.58 -1.89
CA ARG A 526 -27.42 50.44 -2.71
C ARG A 526 -27.12 48.99 -3.01
N ALA A 527 -26.73 48.71 -4.25
CA ALA A 527 -26.22 47.41 -4.67
C ALA A 527 -24.90 47.07 -3.97
N LEU A 528 -24.70 45.79 -3.69
CA LEU A 528 -23.45 45.23 -3.17
C LEU A 528 -22.43 45.13 -4.30
N ARG A 529 -21.23 45.64 -4.07
CA ARG A 529 -20.12 45.55 -5.03
C ARG A 529 -19.52 44.16 -4.97
N VAL A 530 -19.40 43.50 -6.11
CA VAL A 530 -18.85 42.15 -6.23
C VAL A 530 -17.60 42.19 -7.09
N TYR A 531 -16.46 41.78 -6.54
CA TYR A 531 -15.29 41.47 -7.33
C TYR A 531 -15.32 39.98 -7.68
N ALA A 532 -15.11 39.63 -8.94
CA ALA A 532 -14.97 38.24 -9.36
C ALA A 532 -13.86 38.07 -10.40
N ASP A 533 -13.08 37.00 -10.27
CA ASP A 533 -12.08 36.60 -11.28
C ASP A 533 -12.57 35.45 -12.18
N ILE A 534 -13.82 35.04 -11.99
CA ILE A 534 -14.48 33.96 -12.71
C ILE A 534 -15.38 34.61 -13.78
N PRO A 535 -15.07 34.48 -15.09
CA PRO A 535 -15.81 35.16 -16.15
C PRO A 535 -17.32 34.87 -16.14
N GLN A 536 -17.70 33.65 -15.74
CA GLN A 536 -19.10 33.24 -15.67
C GLN A 536 -19.88 33.99 -14.58
N VAL A 537 -19.23 34.41 -13.48
CA VAL A 537 -19.88 35.22 -12.45
C VAL A 537 -20.14 36.61 -13.00
N GLU A 538 -19.15 37.22 -13.66
CA GLU A 538 -19.31 38.55 -14.28
C GLU A 538 -20.39 38.57 -15.36
N GLU A 539 -20.49 37.51 -16.16
CA GLU A 539 -21.45 37.42 -17.26
C GLU A 539 -22.89 37.13 -16.79
N TYR A 540 -23.06 36.26 -15.80
CA TYR A 540 -24.37 35.72 -15.42
C TYR A 540 -24.94 36.24 -14.09
N LEU A 541 -24.17 36.97 -13.26
CA LEU A 541 -24.70 37.69 -12.10
C LEU A 541 -25.35 39.01 -12.54
N THR A 542 -26.62 38.92 -12.93
CA THR A 542 -27.37 40.02 -13.57
C THR A 542 -28.39 40.71 -12.65
N ARG A 543 -28.43 40.30 -11.39
CA ARG A 543 -29.34 40.84 -10.37
C ARG A 543 -29.05 42.29 -10.00
N PRO A 544 -30.08 43.14 -9.83
CA PRO A 544 -29.90 44.56 -9.51
C PRO A 544 -29.32 44.82 -8.11
N GLU A 545 -29.39 43.84 -7.20
CA GLU A 545 -28.79 43.93 -5.86
C GLU A 545 -27.25 43.83 -5.89
N PHE A 546 -26.65 43.46 -7.02
CA PHE A 546 -25.22 43.30 -7.18
C PHE A 546 -24.68 44.15 -8.33
N VAL A 547 -23.47 44.67 -8.18
CA VAL A 547 -22.75 45.38 -9.24
C VAL A 547 -21.30 44.92 -9.28
N ILE A 548 -20.81 44.55 -10.46
CA ILE A 548 -19.43 44.09 -10.62
C ILE A 548 -18.45 45.26 -10.45
N THR A 549 -17.37 45.04 -9.71
CA THR A 549 -16.24 45.97 -9.55
C THR A 549 -14.94 45.31 -9.99
N THR A 550 -14.00 46.10 -10.51
CA THR A 550 -12.71 45.61 -11.04
C THR A 550 -11.63 45.46 -9.98
N GLU A 551 -11.77 46.16 -8.84
CA GLU A 551 -10.75 46.21 -7.79
C GLU A 551 -11.24 45.47 -6.53
N PRO A 552 -10.48 44.47 -6.02
CA PRO A 552 -10.88 43.70 -4.83
C PRO A 552 -11.13 44.55 -3.58
N LYS A 553 -10.28 45.56 -3.32
CA LYS A 553 -10.40 46.49 -2.18
C LYS A 553 -11.72 47.28 -2.14
N ASP A 554 -12.35 47.47 -3.30
CA ASP A 554 -13.59 48.23 -3.44
C ASP A 554 -14.84 47.34 -3.36
N ALA A 555 -14.68 46.02 -3.25
CA ALA A 555 -15.81 45.10 -3.19
C ALA A 555 -16.43 45.04 -1.79
N ASP A 556 -17.72 44.69 -1.72
CA ASP A 556 -18.36 44.23 -0.49
C ASP A 556 -18.31 42.69 -0.40
N ILE A 557 -18.24 42.02 -1.57
CA ILE A 557 -18.09 40.56 -1.73
C ILE A 557 -16.93 40.28 -2.71
N VAL A 558 -15.97 39.47 -2.28
CA VAL A 558 -14.86 38.97 -3.10
C VAL A 558 -15.14 37.51 -3.44
N TRP A 559 -15.34 37.23 -4.73
CA TRP A 559 -15.64 35.90 -5.25
C TRP A 559 -14.54 35.44 -6.21
N THR A 560 -13.56 34.71 -5.70
CA THR A 560 -12.33 34.40 -6.46
C THR A 560 -12.06 32.90 -6.52
N SER A 561 -11.42 32.44 -7.59
CA SER A 561 -10.86 31.09 -7.68
C SER A 561 -9.47 30.97 -7.04
N MET A 562 -8.82 32.10 -6.74
CA MET A 562 -7.52 32.16 -6.08
C MET A 562 -7.64 32.04 -4.56
N GLN A 563 -6.68 31.36 -3.93
CA GLN A 563 -6.59 31.28 -2.47
C GLN A 563 -6.32 32.66 -1.88
N ILE A 564 -7.09 33.07 -0.86
CA ILE A 564 -6.90 34.34 -0.16
C ILE A 564 -6.08 34.08 1.12
N ASP A 565 -4.76 34.23 1.01
CA ASP A 565 -3.86 34.25 2.15
C ASP A 565 -3.50 35.70 2.58
N GLU A 566 -2.71 35.83 3.65
CA GLU A 566 -2.31 37.13 4.19
C GLU A 566 -1.44 37.95 3.23
N GLU A 567 -0.70 37.31 2.33
CA GLU A 567 0.09 38.00 1.30
C GLU A 567 -0.83 38.55 0.21
N THR A 568 -1.78 37.74 -0.25
CA THR A 568 -2.81 38.11 -1.23
C THR A 568 -3.67 39.25 -0.70
N LYS A 569 -4.11 39.20 0.56
CA LYS A 569 -4.84 40.31 1.20
C LYS A 569 -4.05 41.61 1.16
N LYS A 570 -2.77 41.59 1.53
CA LYS A 570 -1.89 42.77 1.50
C LYS A 570 -1.68 43.31 0.09
N ALA A 571 -1.50 42.43 -0.89
CA ALA A 571 -1.25 42.81 -2.27
C ALA A 571 -2.49 43.42 -2.95
N THR A 572 -3.68 42.92 -2.63
CA THR A 572 -4.95 43.31 -3.26
C THR A 572 -5.73 44.37 -2.48
N GLY A 573 -5.38 44.59 -1.21
CA GLY A 573 -6.10 45.49 -0.30
C GLY A 573 -7.39 44.90 0.26
N ILE A 574 -7.57 43.58 0.19
CA ILE A 574 -8.69 42.88 0.83
C ILE A 574 -8.58 43.02 2.35
N ASN A 575 -9.70 43.31 3.02
CA ASN A 575 -9.78 43.49 4.47
C ASN A 575 -10.88 42.61 5.10
N ASP A 576 -10.85 42.49 6.42
CA ASP A 576 -11.70 41.55 7.16
C ASP A 576 -13.17 41.97 7.27
N GLU A 577 -13.56 43.16 6.77
CA GLU A 577 -14.96 43.59 6.73
C GLU A 577 -15.72 43.05 5.51
N GLN A 578 -15.00 42.60 4.48
CA GLN A 578 -15.53 42.10 3.22
C GLN A 578 -15.96 40.64 3.33
N TYR A 579 -17.01 40.25 2.60
CA TYR A 579 -17.37 38.85 2.47
C TYR A 579 -16.45 38.15 1.47
N ILE A 580 -16.00 36.93 1.78
CA ILE A 580 -15.17 36.11 0.89
C ILE A 580 -15.82 34.75 0.64
N ASN A 581 -15.56 34.18 -0.53
CA ASN A 581 -16.11 32.89 -0.92
C ASN A 581 -15.37 31.67 -0.36
N GLN A 582 -14.51 31.86 0.65
CA GLN A 582 -13.67 30.82 1.27
C GLN A 582 -13.89 30.79 2.78
N PHE A 583 -13.81 29.61 3.38
CA PHE A 583 -13.70 29.46 4.83
C PHE A 583 -12.24 29.28 5.26
N PRO A 584 -11.83 29.79 6.43
CA PRO A 584 -10.54 29.41 7.01
C PRO A 584 -10.49 27.87 7.22
N PHE A 585 -9.32 27.25 7.14
CA PHE A 585 -9.16 25.80 7.28
C PHE A 585 -9.97 24.93 6.30
N GLU A 586 -10.48 25.48 5.19
CA GLU A 586 -11.28 24.77 4.18
C GLU A 586 -10.59 23.54 3.57
N ALA A 587 -9.25 23.48 3.63
CA ALA A 587 -8.47 22.31 3.28
C ALA A 587 -8.99 21.01 3.93
N CYS A 588 -9.65 21.09 5.11
CA CYS A 588 -10.25 19.94 5.78
C CYS A 588 -11.37 19.25 4.98
N LEU A 589 -12.02 19.97 4.05
CA LEU A 589 -13.04 19.45 3.16
C LEU A 589 -12.49 19.14 1.76
N VAL A 590 -11.61 20.01 1.23
CA VAL A 590 -11.28 20.00 -0.20
C VAL A 590 -10.01 19.24 -0.55
N MET A 591 -9.18 18.93 0.45
CA MET A 591 -8.00 18.08 0.28
C MET A 591 -8.37 16.64 0.63
N LYS A 592 -8.16 15.70 -0.30
CA LYS A 592 -8.71 14.33 -0.19
C LYS A 592 -8.29 13.60 1.10
N HIS A 593 -7.04 13.78 1.53
CA HIS A 593 -6.53 13.17 2.76
C HIS A 593 -7.14 13.79 4.02
N HIS A 594 -7.25 15.13 4.08
CA HIS A 594 -7.88 15.79 5.21
C HIS A 594 -9.40 15.58 5.25
N LEU A 595 -10.08 15.43 4.11
CA LEU A 595 -11.49 15.06 4.05
C LEU A 595 -11.71 13.70 4.71
N ALA A 596 -10.93 12.70 4.31
CA ALA A 596 -11.00 11.37 4.92
C ALA A 596 -10.69 11.42 6.42
N GLU A 597 -9.62 12.11 6.82
CA GLU A 597 -9.22 12.30 8.21
C GLU A 597 -10.31 12.99 9.05
N THR A 598 -10.93 14.05 8.51
CA THR A 598 -11.98 14.83 9.18
C THR A 598 -13.20 13.96 9.43
N ILE A 599 -13.66 13.21 8.42
CA ILE A 599 -14.80 12.30 8.54
C ILE A 599 -14.49 11.17 9.53
N GLN A 600 -13.31 10.56 9.43
CA GLN A 600 -12.88 9.47 10.32
C GLN A 600 -12.78 9.94 11.78
N LYS A 601 -12.25 11.14 12.03
CA LYS A 601 -12.20 11.75 13.38
C LYS A 601 -13.59 12.04 13.95
N ALA A 602 -14.52 12.51 13.11
CA ALA A 602 -15.87 12.87 13.56
C ALA A 602 -16.80 11.66 13.73
N HIS A 603 -16.69 10.68 12.85
CA HIS A 603 -17.72 9.65 12.66
C HIS A 603 -17.18 8.22 12.63
N GLY A 604 -15.86 8.03 12.72
CA GLY A 604 -15.26 6.70 12.63
C GLY A 604 -15.41 6.09 11.24
N LEU A 605 -15.77 4.80 11.20
CA LEU A 605 -16.09 4.11 9.94
C LEU A 605 -17.54 4.37 9.53
N VAL A 606 -17.71 4.95 8.34
CA VAL A 606 -19.02 5.21 7.74
C VAL A 606 -19.11 4.51 6.38
N GLU A 607 -20.25 3.88 6.08
CA GLU A 607 -20.42 3.09 4.85
C GLU A 607 -20.37 3.93 3.56
N TRP A 608 -20.68 5.21 3.66
CA TRP A 608 -20.74 6.15 2.54
C TRP A 608 -19.37 6.76 2.18
N LEU A 609 -18.32 6.51 2.97
CA LEU A 609 -16.94 6.85 2.62
C LEU A 609 -16.15 5.56 2.39
N GLN A 610 -15.54 5.42 1.21
CA GLN A 610 -14.67 4.27 0.95
C GLN A 610 -13.47 4.26 1.89
N THR A 611 -13.04 3.07 2.30
CA THR A 611 -11.87 2.90 3.18
C THR A 611 -10.68 3.65 2.55
N THR A 612 -10.11 4.60 3.29
CA THR A 612 -9.10 5.53 2.76
C THR A 612 -7.93 5.64 3.74
N TYR A 613 -6.72 5.54 3.19
CA TYR A 613 -5.46 5.69 3.89
C TYR A 613 -4.66 6.84 3.30
N ASN A 614 -4.13 7.73 4.14
CA ASN A 614 -3.11 8.69 3.72
C ASN A 614 -1.74 7.99 3.70
N LEU A 615 -1.16 7.76 2.52
CA LEU A 615 0.05 6.93 2.40
C LEU A 615 1.26 7.53 3.13
N GLU A 616 1.34 8.84 3.30
CA GLU A 616 2.46 9.47 4.03
C GLU A 616 2.43 9.21 5.55
N THR A 617 1.30 8.76 6.10
CA THR A 617 1.15 8.54 7.55
C THR A 617 0.53 7.20 7.93
N GLN A 618 -0.07 6.48 6.98
CA GLN A 618 -0.89 5.29 7.23
C GLN A 618 -0.52 4.11 6.31
N LEU A 619 0.74 4.05 5.84
CA LEU A 619 1.18 2.97 4.94
C LEU A 619 1.16 1.61 5.66
N SER A 620 1.58 1.57 6.92
CA SER A 620 1.56 0.35 7.73
C SER A 620 0.15 -0.23 7.88
N GLN A 621 -0.85 0.63 8.12
CA GLN A 621 -2.25 0.22 8.25
C GLN A 621 -2.81 -0.28 6.91
N LEU A 622 -2.45 0.38 5.80
CA LEU A 622 -2.84 -0.10 4.47
C LEU A 622 -2.24 -1.48 4.17
N ILE A 623 -0.95 -1.69 4.44
CA ILE A 623 -0.29 -3.00 4.24
C ILE A 623 -1.02 -4.06 5.06
N GLY A 624 -1.37 -3.75 6.32
CA GLY A 624 -2.15 -4.65 7.18
C GLY A 624 -3.50 -5.03 6.59
N ASP A 625 -4.30 -4.05 6.15
CA ASP A 625 -5.61 -4.28 5.50
C ASP A 625 -5.45 -5.13 4.24
N PHE A 626 -4.46 -4.79 3.40
CA PHE A 626 -4.15 -5.53 2.18
C PHE A 626 -3.86 -7.01 2.47
N ARG A 627 -3.05 -7.29 3.51
CA ARG A 627 -2.72 -8.66 3.92
C ARG A 627 -3.90 -9.41 4.51
N VAL A 628 -4.73 -8.75 5.31
CA VAL A 628 -5.96 -9.35 5.84
C VAL A 628 -6.88 -9.72 4.68
N ARG A 629 -7.09 -8.82 3.72
CA ARG A 629 -7.90 -9.08 2.52
C ARG A 629 -7.35 -10.24 1.68
N GLU A 630 -6.04 -10.28 1.46
CA GLU A 630 -5.35 -11.39 0.78
C GLU A 630 -5.62 -12.73 1.49
N ARG A 631 -5.46 -12.77 2.82
CA ARG A 631 -5.72 -13.95 3.65
C ARG A 631 -7.17 -14.40 3.59
N GLU A 632 -8.12 -13.46 3.66
CA GLU A 632 -9.56 -13.75 3.63
C GLU A 632 -10.12 -13.90 2.20
N LYS A 633 -9.26 -13.90 1.17
CA LYS A 633 -9.64 -13.97 -0.25
C LYS A 633 -10.65 -12.89 -0.66
N LEU A 634 -10.52 -11.70 -0.08
CA LEU A 634 -11.31 -10.51 -0.42
C LEU A 634 -10.64 -9.72 -1.55
N ASP A 635 -11.44 -8.91 -2.25
CA ASP A 635 -10.93 -8.02 -3.28
C ASP A 635 -9.93 -6.99 -2.72
N ASN A 636 -8.86 -6.79 -3.49
CA ASN A 636 -7.73 -5.91 -3.18
C ASN A 636 -7.48 -4.88 -4.29
N LEU A 637 -8.54 -4.42 -4.98
CA LEU A 637 -8.45 -3.35 -5.96
C LEU A 637 -8.53 -1.98 -5.27
N TRP A 638 -7.54 -1.12 -5.52
CA TRP A 638 -7.40 0.19 -4.90
C TRP A 638 -7.25 1.29 -5.94
N ILE A 639 -7.70 2.51 -5.60
CA ILE A 639 -7.47 3.71 -6.39
C ILE A 639 -6.58 4.69 -5.61
N LEU A 640 -5.47 5.09 -6.23
CA LEU A 640 -4.54 6.06 -5.67
C LEU A 640 -4.83 7.43 -6.26
N LYS A 641 -4.93 8.44 -5.39
CA LYS A 641 -5.25 9.82 -5.79
C LYS A 641 -4.27 10.78 -5.13
N PRO A 642 -3.68 11.75 -5.84
CA PRO A 642 -2.87 12.79 -5.22
C PRO A 642 -3.71 13.64 -4.27
N TRP A 643 -3.07 14.23 -3.25
CA TRP A 643 -3.77 15.01 -2.22
C TRP A 643 -4.59 16.18 -2.77
N ASN A 644 -4.00 16.98 -3.67
CA ASN A 644 -4.51 18.26 -4.14
C ASN A 644 -4.63 18.39 -5.66
N MET A 645 -4.32 17.35 -6.43
CA MET A 645 -4.51 17.38 -7.87
C MET A 645 -5.97 17.10 -8.24
N ALA A 646 -6.42 17.78 -9.30
CA ALA A 646 -7.74 17.62 -9.90
C ALA A 646 -7.63 16.97 -11.30
N ARG A 647 -8.77 16.78 -11.96
CA ARG A 647 -8.85 16.30 -13.36
C ARG A 647 -8.23 14.90 -13.57
N THR A 648 -8.22 14.08 -12.52
CA THR A 648 -7.70 12.70 -12.57
C THR A 648 -6.20 12.61 -12.91
N ILE A 649 -5.46 13.70 -12.73
CA ILE A 649 -4.00 13.68 -12.95
C ILE A 649 -3.36 12.78 -11.90
N ASP A 650 -2.42 11.93 -12.34
CA ASP A 650 -1.66 11.00 -11.48
C ASP A 650 -2.54 10.10 -10.60
N THR A 651 -3.72 9.72 -11.12
CA THR A 651 -4.66 8.79 -10.48
C THR A 651 -4.58 7.41 -11.15
N THR A 652 -4.41 6.37 -10.35
CA THR A 652 -4.15 5.00 -10.84
C THR A 652 -4.99 3.98 -10.09
N ILE A 653 -5.43 2.93 -10.78
CA ILE A 653 -6.12 1.78 -10.17
C ILE A 653 -5.16 0.60 -10.17
N ASN A 654 -4.97 -0.05 -9.02
CA ASN A 654 -4.01 -1.15 -8.91
C ASN A 654 -4.36 -2.11 -7.76
N SER A 655 -4.04 -3.39 -7.94
CA SER A 655 -4.17 -4.45 -6.93
C SER A 655 -2.83 -5.04 -6.50
N ASN A 656 -1.71 -4.58 -7.06
CA ASN A 656 -0.35 -5.00 -6.72
C ASN A 656 0.20 -4.12 -5.59
N LEU A 657 0.52 -4.71 -4.45
CA LEU A 657 1.01 -3.98 -3.27
C LEU A 657 2.34 -3.24 -3.54
N SER A 658 3.25 -3.83 -4.33
CA SER A 658 4.49 -3.17 -4.72
C SER A 658 4.20 -1.93 -5.56
N ALA A 659 3.28 -2.01 -6.52
CA ALA A 659 2.83 -0.84 -7.29
C ALA A 659 2.29 0.27 -6.40
N ILE A 660 1.37 -0.07 -5.49
CA ILE A 660 0.73 0.87 -4.56
C ILE A 660 1.79 1.63 -3.72
N ILE A 661 2.80 0.93 -3.21
CA ILE A 661 3.89 1.53 -2.43
C ILE A 661 4.79 2.40 -3.31
N ARG A 662 5.23 1.89 -4.47
CA ARG A 662 6.14 2.60 -5.38
C ARG A 662 5.54 3.89 -5.92
N LEU A 663 4.22 3.94 -6.16
CA LEU A 663 3.50 5.13 -6.63
C LEU A 663 3.59 6.34 -5.67
N MET A 664 4.02 6.15 -4.42
CA MET A 664 4.34 7.26 -3.52
C MET A 664 5.56 8.07 -3.97
N GLU A 665 6.46 7.49 -4.77
CA GLU A 665 7.65 8.17 -5.30
C GLU A 665 7.28 9.28 -6.29
N THR A 666 6.09 9.19 -6.89
CA THR A 666 5.53 10.23 -7.74
C THR A 666 4.72 11.25 -6.95
N GLY A 667 4.88 11.33 -5.63
CA GLY A 667 4.29 12.36 -4.77
C GLY A 667 3.23 11.84 -3.79
N PRO A 668 2.81 12.70 -2.84
CA PRO A 668 1.94 12.31 -1.75
C PRO A 668 0.53 11.93 -2.25
N LYS A 669 0.03 10.80 -1.77
CA LYS A 669 -1.20 10.15 -2.25
C LYS A 669 -2.05 9.63 -1.11
N ILE A 670 -3.36 9.58 -1.35
CA ILE A 670 -4.24 8.65 -0.64
C ILE A 670 -4.34 7.35 -1.42
N CYS A 671 -4.55 6.25 -0.70
CA CYS A 671 -5.00 4.98 -1.26
C CYS A 671 -6.40 4.71 -0.73
N GLN A 672 -7.38 4.61 -1.63
CA GLN A 672 -8.77 4.43 -1.30
C GLN A 672 -9.28 3.14 -1.94
N LYS A 673 -10.11 2.38 -1.22
CA LYS A 673 -10.73 1.17 -1.77
C LYS A 673 -11.52 1.56 -3.02
N TYR A 674 -11.24 0.87 -4.13
CA TYR A 674 -11.97 1.11 -5.36
C TYR A 674 -13.44 0.68 -5.20
N ILE A 675 -14.33 1.18 -6.05
CA ILE A 675 -15.73 0.73 -6.08
C ILE A 675 -15.83 -0.24 -7.24
N GLU A 676 -15.59 -1.54 -6.98
CA GLU A 676 -15.60 -2.57 -8.03
C GLU A 676 -16.97 -2.70 -8.71
N HIS A 677 -18.04 -2.55 -7.93
CA HIS A 677 -19.41 -2.71 -8.37
C HIS A 677 -20.19 -1.40 -8.21
N PRO A 678 -19.95 -0.40 -9.07
CA PRO A 678 -20.76 0.82 -9.09
C PRO A 678 -22.13 0.52 -9.70
N ALA A 679 -23.13 1.34 -9.39
CA ALA A 679 -24.32 1.40 -10.24
C ALA A 679 -23.89 1.82 -11.65
N LEU A 680 -24.46 1.16 -12.65
CA LEU A 680 -24.19 1.46 -14.06
C LEU A 680 -25.40 2.13 -14.68
N PHE A 681 -25.17 2.94 -15.71
CA PHE A 681 -26.22 3.48 -16.54
C PHE A 681 -25.98 3.09 -17.99
N LYS A 682 -26.84 2.24 -18.54
CA LYS A 682 -26.64 1.61 -19.86
C LYS A 682 -25.27 0.93 -19.97
N GLY A 683 -24.87 0.22 -18.90
CA GLY A 683 -23.58 -0.49 -18.81
C GLY A 683 -22.35 0.40 -18.57
N ARG A 684 -22.50 1.72 -18.40
CA ARG A 684 -21.38 2.65 -18.21
C ARG A 684 -21.33 3.21 -16.80
N LYS A 685 -20.11 3.47 -16.31
CA LYS A 685 -19.87 4.10 -15.01
C LYS A 685 -20.31 5.56 -15.03
N PHE A 686 -20.79 6.07 -13.91
CA PHE A 686 -21.18 7.47 -13.77
C PHE A 686 -20.90 8.02 -12.37
N ASP A 687 -20.86 9.34 -12.28
CA ASP A 687 -20.92 10.06 -11.01
C ASP A 687 -21.94 11.22 -11.11
N LEU A 688 -22.28 11.77 -9.94
CA LEU A 688 -23.17 12.90 -9.76
C LEU A 688 -22.42 14.07 -9.12
N ARG A 689 -22.48 15.25 -9.75
CA ARG A 689 -22.01 16.51 -9.19
C ARG A 689 -23.17 17.25 -8.55
N TYR A 690 -23.12 17.39 -7.22
CA TYR A 690 -24.02 18.26 -6.45
C TYR A 690 -23.37 19.60 -6.14
N ILE A 691 -24.17 20.64 -5.92
CA ILE A 691 -23.71 21.97 -5.48
C ILE A 691 -24.25 22.26 -4.09
N VAL A 692 -23.35 22.54 -3.16
CA VAL A 692 -23.65 22.87 -1.76
C VAL A 692 -23.25 24.31 -1.49
N LEU A 693 -24.14 25.07 -0.86
CA LEU A 693 -23.93 26.44 -0.42
C LEU A 693 -23.81 26.47 1.09
N VAL A 694 -22.77 27.12 1.60
CA VAL A 694 -22.49 27.20 3.03
C VAL A 694 -22.49 28.66 3.45
N ARG A 695 -23.44 29.03 4.33
CA ARG A 695 -23.56 30.39 4.88
C ARG A 695 -22.86 30.55 6.24
N SER A 696 -22.74 29.45 6.98
CA SER A 696 -22.13 29.43 8.32
C SER A 696 -21.71 28.01 8.69
N MET A 697 -20.58 27.88 9.38
CA MET A 697 -20.13 26.63 10.02
C MET A 697 -20.55 26.50 11.50
N ASN A 698 -21.02 27.60 12.14
CA ASN A 698 -21.40 27.59 13.57
C ASN A 698 -22.46 28.67 13.89
N PRO A 699 -23.76 28.30 14.06
CA PRO A 699 -24.31 26.97 13.76
C PRO A 699 -24.17 26.66 12.28
N LEU A 700 -24.13 25.36 11.93
CA LEU A 700 -24.00 24.92 10.56
C LEU A 700 -25.26 25.30 9.76
N GLU A 701 -25.08 26.08 8.70
CA GLU A 701 -26.16 26.52 7.81
C GLU A 701 -25.76 26.25 6.36
N ILE A 702 -26.27 25.15 5.83
CA ILE A 702 -25.94 24.62 4.51
C ILE A 702 -27.19 24.36 3.68
N PHE A 703 -27.06 24.57 2.37
CA PHE A 703 -28.13 24.41 1.39
C PHE A 703 -27.64 23.58 0.21
N LEU A 704 -28.51 22.75 -0.33
CA LEU A 704 -28.26 21.94 -1.52
C LEU A 704 -29.04 22.51 -2.69
N ALA A 705 -28.37 22.72 -3.82
CA ALA A 705 -29.05 23.02 -5.07
C ALA A 705 -30.01 21.88 -5.45
N GLU A 706 -31.20 22.23 -5.93
CA GLU A 706 -32.23 21.25 -6.33
C GLU A 706 -31.88 20.51 -7.65
N VAL A 707 -30.78 20.91 -8.27
CA VAL A 707 -30.21 20.34 -9.49
C VAL A 707 -28.85 19.74 -9.20
N PHE A 708 -28.56 18.61 -9.85
CA PHE A 708 -27.25 17.97 -9.91
C PHE A 708 -26.90 17.63 -11.36
N TRP A 709 -25.64 17.37 -11.67
CA TRP A 709 -25.19 17.03 -13.02
C TRP A 709 -24.58 15.63 -13.07
N VAL A 710 -25.06 14.82 -14.01
CA VAL A 710 -24.54 13.47 -14.25
C VAL A 710 -23.33 13.53 -15.17
N ARG A 711 -22.27 12.82 -14.83
CA ARG A 711 -21.04 12.66 -15.63
C ARG A 711 -20.85 11.18 -15.95
N LEU A 712 -20.80 10.86 -17.24
CA LEU A 712 -20.75 9.48 -17.75
C LEU A 712 -19.33 9.15 -18.24
N ALA A 713 -18.90 7.93 -17.95
CA ALA A 713 -17.83 7.28 -18.70
C ALA A 713 -18.27 7.03 -20.14
N ASN A 714 -17.32 6.93 -21.06
CA ASN A 714 -17.63 6.71 -22.47
C ASN A 714 -17.75 5.22 -22.79
N ASN A 715 -16.86 4.40 -22.21
CA ASN A 715 -16.83 2.96 -22.43
C ASN A 715 -17.75 2.21 -21.46
N THR A 716 -18.13 1.01 -21.87
CA THR A 716 -18.78 0.03 -20.99
C THR A 716 -17.83 -0.33 -19.85
N TYR A 717 -18.37 -0.39 -18.64
CA TYR A 717 -17.59 -0.72 -17.46
C TYR A 717 -17.16 -2.19 -17.45
N THR A 718 -15.90 -2.44 -17.08
CA THR A 718 -15.34 -3.78 -16.89
C THR A 718 -14.33 -3.77 -15.73
N LEU A 719 -14.00 -4.96 -15.24
CA LEU A 719 -12.94 -5.20 -14.24
C LEU A 719 -11.80 -6.04 -14.81
N GLU A 720 -11.73 -6.18 -16.13
CA GLU A 720 -10.61 -6.82 -16.82
C GLU A 720 -9.32 -6.06 -16.54
N GLN A 721 -8.26 -6.76 -16.11
CA GLN A 721 -7.06 -6.14 -15.57
C GLN A 721 -6.38 -5.14 -16.53
N HIS A 722 -6.36 -5.46 -17.83
CA HIS A 722 -5.78 -4.60 -18.86
C HIS A 722 -6.57 -3.29 -19.07
N SER A 723 -7.82 -3.22 -18.62
CA SER A 723 -8.67 -2.03 -18.77
C SER A 723 -8.40 -0.95 -17.70
N PHE A 724 -7.67 -1.26 -16.62
CA PHE A 724 -7.49 -0.33 -15.50
C PHE A 724 -6.75 0.97 -15.86
N ASP A 725 -5.97 0.97 -16.94
CA ASP A 725 -5.32 2.15 -17.51
C ASP A 725 -6.20 2.89 -18.54
N GLU A 726 -7.34 2.32 -18.93
CA GLU A 726 -8.29 2.93 -19.87
C GLU A 726 -9.10 4.04 -19.19
N TYR A 727 -8.69 5.27 -19.49
CA TYR A 727 -9.31 6.46 -18.91
C TYR A 727 -10.83 6.51 -19.09
N GLU A 728 -11.29 6.20 -20.31
CA GLU A 728 -12.69 6.29 -20.72
C GLU A 728 -13.62 5.22 -20.13
N THR A 729 -13.05 4.23 -19.44
CA THR A 729 -13.74 3.11 -18.77
C THR A 729 -13.93 3.38 -17.28
N HIS A 730 -12.87 3.85 -16.59
CA HIS A 730 -12.87 3.96 -15.13
C HIS A 730 -13.12 5.37 -14.58
N PHE A 731 -12.98 6.41 -15.41
CA PHE A 731 -13.23 7.80 -15.04
C PHE A 731 -14.39 8.40 -15.83
N THR A 732 -14.99 9.44 -15.26
CA THR A 732 -16.26 10.03 -15.69
C THR A 732 -16.11 11.49 -16.14
N VAL A 733 -14.91 12.07 -15.96
CA VAL A 733 -14.62 13.48 -16.23
C VAL A 733 -14.14 13.64 -17.68
N MET A 734 -15.09 13.74 -18.62
CA MET A 734 -14.79 13.79 -20.07
C MET A 734 -14.57 15.19 -20.66
N ASN A 735 -14.66 16.25 -19.85
CA ASN A 735 -14.47 17.63 -20.30
C ASN A 735 -13.00 18.01 -20.55
N TYR A 736 -12.03 17.24 -20.04
CA TYR A 736 -10.60 17.48 -20.24
C TYR A 736 -9.92 16.45 -21.15
N ARG A 737 -10.50 15.25 -21.26
CA ARG A 737 -10.01 14.13 -22.07
C ARG A 737 -11.21 13.33 -22.58
N GLY A 738 -11.22 13.00 -23.87
CA GLY A 738 -12.32 12.29 -24.51
C GLY A 738 -13.47 13.18 -24.99
N ASN A 739 -14.61 12.57 -25.28
CA ASN A 739 -15.81 13.26 -25.76
C ASN A 739 -16.85 13.46 -24.65
N LEU A 740 -17.28 14.70 -24.43
CA LEU A 740 -18.29 15.02 -23.42
C LEU A 740 -19.69 14.54 -23.86
N ASN A 741 -20.23 13.56 -23.14
CA ASN A 741 -21.61 13.11 -23.28
C ASN A 741 -22.52 13.85 -22.29
N HIS A 742 -23.06 15.01 -22.71
CA HIS A 742 -24.03 15.73 -21.90
C HIS A 742 -25.34 14.94 -21.80
N MET A 743 -25.81 14.72 -20.58
CA MET A 743 -27.12 14.14 -20.28
C MET A 743 -27.89 15.06 -19.34
N ASN A 744 -29.15 15.34 -19.67
CA ASN A 744 -30.03 16.13 -18.81
C ASN A 744 -30.49 15.28 -17.62
N THR A 745 -30.57 15.91 -16.46
CA THR A 745 -30.79 15.25 -15.17
C THR A 745 -32.16 14.58 -15.06
N PRO A 746 -33.29 15.18 -15.48
CA PRO A 746 -34.60 14.52 -15.46
C PRO A 746 -34.65 13.28 -16.37
N ASP A 747 -34.03 13.37 -17.56
CA ASP A 747 -33.95 12.24 -18.49
C ASP A 747 -33.14 11.10 -17.89
N PHE A 748 -32.00 11.42 -17.25
CA PHE A 748 -31.20 10.44 -16.55
C PHE A 748 -31.98 9.75 -15.45
N VAL A 749 -32.64 10.51 -14.57
CA VAL A 749 -33.42 9.95 -13.46
C VAL A 749 -34.51 9.03 -13.98
N LYS A 750 -35.31 9.49 -14.93
CA LYS A 750 -36.40 8.70 -15.52
C LYS A 750 -35.91 7.41 -16.16
N GLU A 751 -34.82 7.47 -16.92
CA GLU A 751 -34.25 6.29 -17.57
C GLU A 751 -33.58 5.34 -16.55
N PHE A 752 -32.92 5.87 -15.54
CA PHE A 752 -32.26 5.11 -14.48
C PHE A 752 -33.27 4.37 -13.59
N GLU A 753 -34.34 5.04 -13.16
CA GLU A 753 -35.45 4.42 -12.41
C GLU A 753 -36.08 3.27 -13.20
N LYS A 754 -36.24 3.46 -14.51
CA LYS A 754 -36.77 2.42 -15.41
C LYS A 754 -35.79 1.26 -15.59
N GLU A 755 -34.50 1.55 -15.73
CA GLU A 755 -33.45 0.54 -15.94
C GLU A 755 -33.28 -0.36 -14.71
N HIS A 756 -33.35 0.22 -13.50
CA HIS A 756 -33.02 -0.47 -12.25
C HIS A 756 -34.23 -0.77 -11.35
N GLU A 757 -35.43 -0.37 -11.74
CA GLU A 757 -36.67 -0.53 -10.95
C GLU A 757 -36.56 0.09 -9.54
N VAL A 758 -35.98 1.28 -9.45
CA VAL A 758 -35.76 2.02 -8.20
C VAL A 758 -36.52 3.34 -8.16
N ASN A 759 -36.62 3.92 -6.96
CA ASN A 759 -37.12 5.28 -6.74
C ASN A 759 -35.96 6.23 -6.43
N TRP A 760 -35.79 7.24 -7.27
CA TRP A 760 -34.71 8.22 -7.15
C TRP A 760 -34.85 9.09 -5.91
N LEU A 761 -36.06 9.38 -5.44
CA LEU A 761 -36.27 10.20 -4.25
C LEU A 761 -35.66 9.54 -2.99
N ASP A 762 -35.71 8.22 -2.91
CA ASP A 762 -35.12 7.47 -1.80
C ASP A 762 -33.58 7.51 -1.86
N ILE A 763 -33.01 7.40 -3.07
CA ILE A 763 -31.57 7.54 -3.31
C ILE A 763 -31.12 8.97 -2.96
N HIS A 764 -31.83 9.98 -3.46
CA HIS A 764 -31.53 11.38 -3.23
C HIS A 764 -31.60 11.74 -1.73
N SER A 765 -32.58 11.20 -0.99
CA SER A 765 -32.64 11.37 0.47
C SER A 765 -31.39 10.86 1.19
N ARG A 766 -30.87 9.68 0.79
CA ARG A 766 -29.60 9.15 1.32
C ARG A 766 -28.41 10.03 0.95
N ILE A 767 -28.36 10.55 -0.28
CA ILE A 767 -27.32 11.50 -0.72
C ILE A 767 -27.35 12.77 0.14
N ARG A 768 -28.52 13.37 0.37
CA ARG A 768 -28.69 14.56 1.23
C ARG A 768 -28.12 14.32 2.62
N ASN A 769 -28.46 13.19 3.23
CA ASN A 769 -27.96 12.82 4.57
C ASN A 769 -26.43 12.64 4.59
N MET A 770 -25.87 11.99 3.57
CA MET A 770 -24.41 11.85 3.43
C MET A 770 -23.72 13.20 3.31
N ILE A 771 -24.20 14.07 2.42
CA ILE A 771 -23.64 15.42 2.21
C ILE A 771 -23.71 16.20 3.53
N LYS A 772 -24.87 16.24 4.17
CA LYS A 772 -25.04 16.87 5.48
C LYS A 772 -24.01 16.37 6.48
N SER A 773 -23.91 15.05 6.65
CA SER A 773 -22.97 14.42 7.59
C SER A 773 -21.51 14.83 7.33
N ALA A 774 -21.09 14.97 6.07
CA ALA A 774 -19.73 15.39 5.74
C ALA A 774 -19.42 16.82 6.22
N PHE A 775 -20.35 17.76 6.08
CA PHE A 775 -20.18 19.13 6.58
C PHE A 775 -20.36 19.24 8.10
N GLU A 776 -21.21 18.39 8.69
CA GLU A 776 -21.32 18.23 10.15
C GLU A 776 -20.01 17.73 10.77
N ALA A 777 -19.33 16.79 10.12
CA ALA A 777 -18.01 16.32 10.53
C ALA A 777 -16.98 17.46 10.56
N ALA A 778 -16.92 18.27 9.50
CA ALA A 778 -16.02 19.41 9.42
C ALA A 778 -16.34 20.47 10.50
N ALA A 779 -17.62 20.81 10.69
CA ALA A 779 -18.05 21.74 11.73
C ALA A 779 -17.69 21.26 13.15
N ALA A 780 -17.78 19.96 13.40
CA ALA A 780 -17.52 19.37 14.71
C ALA A 780 -16.02 19.24 15.03
N VAL A 781 -15.21 18.86 14.04
CA VAL A 781 -13.76 18.62 14.22
C VAL A 781 -12.95 19.92 14.10
N HIS A 782 -13.39 20.85 13.25
CA HIS A 782 -12.66 22.09 12.93
C HIS A 782 -13.53 23.33 13.18
N PRO A 783 -13.86 23.67 14.44
CA PRO A 783 -14.63 24.88 14.77
C PRO A 783 -13.97 26.18 14.29
N GLU A 784 -12.64 26.18 14.10
CA GLU A 784 -11.85 27.27 13.50
C GLU A 784 -12.21 27.56 12.04
N MET A 785 -12.95 26.67 11.38
CA MET A 785 -13.49 26.92 10.05
C MET A 785 -14.55 28.02 10.06
N HIS A 786 -15.16 28.33 11.20
CA HIS A 786 -16.18 29.37 11.27
C HIS A 786 -15.60 30.79 11.14
N HIS A 787 -16.13 31.55 10.18
CA HIS A 787 -15.89 32.98 10.08
C HIS A 787 -17.16 33.71 9.61
N SER A 788 -17.51 34.82 10.27
CA SER A 788 -18.78 35.53 10.05
C SER A 788 -18.91 36.18 8.66
N LYS A 789 -17.79 36.37 7.96
CA LYS A 789 -17.71 36.93 6.61
C LYS A 789 -17.42 35.89 5.53
N SER A 790 -17.44 34.60 5.86
CA SER A 790 -17.22 33.53 4.89
C SER A 790 -18.54 32.94 4.43
N ARG A 791 -18.73 32.85 3.11
CA ARG A 791 -19.90 32.23 2.48
C ARG A 791 -19.46 31.56 1.18
N ALA A 792 -19.49 30.23 1.11
CA ALA A 792 -18.82 29.49 0.04
C ALA A 792 -19.78 28.57 -0.73
N MET A 793 -19.31 28.14 -1.90
CA MET A 793 -19.96 27.14 -2.75
C MET A 793 -18.99 25.98 -3.01
N TYR A 794 -19.48 24.76 -2.81
CA TYR A 794 -18.73 23.52 -3.01
C TYR A 794 -19.40 22.62 -4.03
N GLY A 795 -18.57 21.95 -4.84
CA GLY A 795 -19.00 20.81 -5.66
C GLY A 795 -18.78 19.52 -4.90
N VAL A 796 -19.81 18.70 -4.76
CA VAL A 796 -19.71 17.38 -4.10
C VAL A 796 -19.88 16.27 -5.13
N ASP A 797 -18.89 15.40 -5.20
CA ASP A 797 -18.82 14.31 -6.17
C ASP A 797 -19.29 13.01 -5.51
N VAL A 798 -20.34 12.42 -6.07
CA VAL A 798 -21.02 11.25 -5.50
C VAL A 798 -21.11 10.14 -6.53
N MET A 799 -20.76 8.92 -6.13
CA MET A 799 -21.04 7.70 -6.90
C MET A 799 -22.10 6.87 -6.18
N LEU A 800 -22.80 6.02 -6.91
CA LEU A 800 -23.67 5.00 -6.31
C LEU A 800 -22.98 3.64 -6.46
N ASP A 801 -23.01 2.82 -5.41
CA ASP A 801 -22.64 1.40 -5.52
C ASP A 801 -23.78 0.59 -6.15
N SER A 802 -23.55 -0.71 -6.39
CA SER A 802 -24.54 -1.63 -6.98
C SER A 802 -25.80 -1.81 -6.14
N HIS A 803 -25.81 -1.35 -4.89
CA HIS A 803 -26.98 -1.33 -4.00
C HIS A 803 -27.59 0.07 -3.88
N PHE A 804 -27.21 0.98 -4.78
CA PHE A 804 -27.66 2.36 -4.83
C PHE A 804 -27.42 3.13 -3.53
N GLN A 805 -26.36 2.75 -2.78
CA GLN A 805 -25.89 3.51 -1.64
C GLN A 805 -24.91 4.59 -2.11
N PRO A 806 -25.05 5.83 -1.61
CA PRO A 806 -24.17 6.91 -2.02
C PRO A 806 -22.77 6.74 -1.43
N LYS A 807 -21.76 7.00 -2.26
CA LYS A 807 -20.35 7.03 -1.90
C LYS A 807 -19.79 8.42 -2.19
N LEU A 808 -19.28 9.09 -1.16
CA LEU A 808 -18.58 10.36 -1.30
C LEU A 808 -17.23 10.13 -1.98
N LEU A 809 -16.96 10.82 -3.09
CA LEU A 809 -15.69 10.73 -3.81
C LEU A 809 -14.74 11.86 -3.42
N GLU A 810 -15.21 13.11 -3.48
CA GLU A 810 -14.47 14.32 -3.09
C GLU A 810 -15.42 15.52 -2.93
N ILE A 811 -14.91 16.56 -2.27
CA ILE A 811 -15.53 17.89 -2.19
C ILE A 811 -14.54 18.87 -2.81
N THR A 812 -15.04 19.76 -3.66
CA THR A 812 -14.22 20.71 -4.42
C THR A 812 -14.65 22.14 -4.11
N TYR A 813 -13.67 22.97 -3.77
CA TYR A 813 -13.84 24.42 -3.72
C TYR A 813 -13.98 24.98 -5.14
N CYS A 814 -14.87 25.97 -5.31
CA CYS A 814 -15.04 26.69 -6.57
C CYS A 814 -15.19 25.74 -7.78
N PRO A 815 -16.22 24.86 -7.79
CA PRO A 815 -16.36 23.85 -8.83
C PRO A 815 -16.57 24.46 -10.22
N ASP A 816 -16.19 23.73 -11.27
CA ASP A 816 -16.52 24.09 -12.65
C ASP A 816 -18.04 24.11 -12.85
N CYS A 817 -18.58 25.31 -13.07
CA CYS A 817 -20.00 25.58 -13.27
C CYS A 817 -20.37 25.81 -14.74
N THR A 818 -19.49 25.49 -15.70
CA THR A 818 -19.75 25.69 -17.13
C THR A 818 -21.04 25.00 -17.58
N ARG A 819 -21.25 23.74 -17.16
CA ARG A 819 -22.50 23.02 -17.45
C ARG A 819 -23.71 23.65 -16.77
N ALA A 820 -23.54 24.20 -15.57
CA ALA A 820 -24.61 24.81 -14.81
C ALA A 820 -25.11 26.10 -15.46
N VAL A 821 -24.21 26.91 -16.05
CA VAL A 821 -24.60 28.15 -16.76
C VAL A 821 -25.08 27.91 -18.18
N THR A 822 -24.63 26.82 -18.83
CA THR A 822 -24.89 26.56 -20.25
C THR A 822 -26.25 25.89 -20.51
N TYR A 823 -26.64 24.94 -19.66
CA TYR A 823 -27.78 24.07 -19.93
C TYR A 823 -28.95 24.33 -18.99
N ASP A 824 -30.12 24.59 -19.56
CA ASP A 824 -31.38 24.61 -18.82
C ASP A 824 -31.76 23.18 -18.40
N THR A 825 -32.35 23.05 -17.21
CA THR A 825 -32.76 21.77 -16.65
C THR A 825 -33.98 21.94 -15.76
N GLU A 826 -34.53 20.84 -15.26
CA GLU A 826 -35.68 20.85 -14.35
C GLU A 826 -35.27 20.27 -13.00
N ALA A 827 -35.76 20.88 -11.92
CA ALA A 827 -35.56 20.36 -10.58
C ALA A 827 -36.27 19.02 -10.43
N VAL A 828 -35.49 17.94 -10.34
CA VAL A 828 -36.01 16.58 -10.11
C VAL A 828 -36.70 16.48 -8.74
N VAL A 829 -36.25 17.30 -7.79
CA VAL A 829 -36.77 17.36 -6.43
C VAL A 829 -37.19 18.80 -6.16
N GLY A 830 -38.50 19.09 -6.20
CA GLY A 830 -39.00 20.47 -6.06
C GLY A 830 -40.20 20.86 -6.93
N GLY A 831 -40.81 19.94 -7.68
CA GLY A 831 -42.05 20.20 -8.43
C GLY A 831 -41.88 20.43 -9.93
N GLY A 832 -40.70 20.13 -10.50
CA GLY A 832 -40.46 20.18 -11.95
C GLY A 832 -40.31 21.58 -12.52
N GLU A 833 -39.95 22.57 -11.68
CA GLU A 833 -39.67 23.92 -12.16
C GLU A 833 -38.42 23.95 -13.05
N THR A 834 -38.50 24.70 -14.16
CA THR A 834 -37.38 24.90 -15.06
C THR A 834 -36.36 25.84 -14.42
N VAL A 835 -35.16 25.33 -14.15
CA VAL A 835 -34.00 26.09 -13.71
C VAL A 835 -33.21 26.50 -14.93
N LYS A 836 -33.23 27.80 -15.25
CA LYS A 836 -32.47 28.35 -16.37
C LYS A 836 -31.00 28.44 -16.02
N GLY A 837 -30.12 27.94 -16.89
CA GLY A 837 -28.69 27.93 -16.63
C GLY A 837 -28.13 29.34 -16.44
N LYS A 838 -28.61 30.30 -17.24
CA LYS A 838 -28.22 31.73 -17.12
C LYS A 838 -28.59 32.38 -15.78
N GLU A 839 -29.52 31.81 -15.03
CA GLU A 839 -29.91 32.28 -13.70
C GLU A 839 -29.11 31.61 -12.57
N PHE A 840 -28.16 30.72 -12.90
CA PHE A 840 -27.38 29.95 -11.93
C PHE A 840 -26.80 30.84 -10.83
N TYR A 841 -25.92 31.79 -11.19
CA TYR A 841 -25.28 32.65 -10.20
C TYR A 841 -26.26 33.59 -9.49
N ASN A 842 -27.41 33.91 -10.10
CA ASN A 842 -28.43 34.76 -9.47
C ASN A 842 -29.07 34.10 -8.24
N TYR A 843 -29.40 32.81 -8.31
CA TYR A 843 -29.96 32.11 -7.14
C TYR A 843 -28.88 31.68 -6.13
N ILE A 844 -27.66 31.40 -6.59
CA ILE A 844 -26.52 31.12 -5.70
C ILE A 844 -26.24 32.34 -4.82
N PHE A 845 -26.10 33.52 -5.42
CA PHE A 845 -25.91 34.77 -4.68
C PHE A 845 -27.15 35.18 -3.89
N GLY A 846 -28.35 34.91 -4.40
CA GLY A 846 -29.61 35.10 -3.66
C GLY A 846 -29.62 34.31 -2.34
N CYS A 847 -29.23 33.04 -2.39
CA CYS A 847 -29.13 32.21 -1.20
C CYS A 847 -28.03 32.66 -0.24
N LEU A 848 -26.80 32.78 -0.75
CA LEU A 848 -25.68 33.11 0.09
C LEU A 848 -25.86 34.50 0.71
N PHE A 849 -26.27 35.51 -0.05
CA PHE A 849 -26.20 36.91 0.37
C PHE A 849 -27.54 37.55 0.71
N LEU A 850 -28.66 37.07 0.18
CA LEU A 850 -29.97 37.71 0.33
C LEU A 850 -30.97 36.91 1.18
N SER A 851 -30.57 35.75 1.73
CA SER A 851 -31.43 34.82 2.48
C SER A 851 -32.59 34.23 1.66
N GLU A 852 -32.42 34.10 0.35
CA GLU A 852 -33.42 33.45 -0.52
C GLU A 852 -33.19 31.94 -0.60
N THR A 853 -34.24 31.18 -0.90
CA THR A 853 -34.14 29.72 -1.05
C THR A 853 -34.70 29.25 -2.40
N ASN A 854 -34.61 30.09 -3.43
CA ASN A 854 -35.04 29.74 -4.77
C ASN A 854 -34.08 28.67 -5.34
N HIS A 855 -34.63 27.54 -5.80
CA HIS A 855 -33.89 26.41 -6.38
C HIS A 855 -32.83 25.77 -5.47
N VAL A 856 -32.91 26.02 -4.17
CA VAL A 856 -32.03 25.45 -3.15
C VAL A 856 -32.84 25.04 -1.93
N SER A 857 -32.42 23.99 -1.25
CA SER A 857 -33.11 23.47 -0.07
C SER A 857 -32.13 23.27 1.08
N GLN A 858 -32.53 23.66 2.29
CA GLN A 858 -31.68 23.50 3.48
C GLN A 858 -31.46 22.01 3.80
N LEU A 859 -30.26 21.66 4.29
CA LEU A 859 -29.94 20.31 4.76
C LEU A 859 -29.99 20.18 6.29
#